data_AF-A0A956IKA8-F1
#
_entry.id   AF-A0A956IKA8-F1
#
_cell.length_a   1.000
_cell.length_b   1.000
_cell.length_c   1.000
_cell.angle_alpha   90.00
_cell.angle_beta   90.00
_cell.angle_gamma   90.00
#
_symmetry.space_group_name_H-M   'P 1'
#
loop_
_entity.id
_entity.type
_entity.pdbx_description
1 polymer ?
#
loop_
_entity_poly.entity_id
_entity_poly.type
_entity_poly.pdbx_seq_one_letter_code
_entity_poly.pdbx_strand_id
1 'polypeptide(L)'
;RASEDARTTLVPGVVVTRGLEDALDLVLGSFGLTLGAGRGGWMTAVYLQEPDGERRYTVGDADLRHASCAASDEDYERARDHADRLRRSLPTFEQVLVAELFPDEPWADELLAELLDTEDGEDTRITALASAARDPVLLTRLCRAFPSAIPQYALDMACVTEGDTLLSLFAEALPPLLEKPRYGPLLKTPPRLVATAIGLMNTRAAAEALAPYLGDRVLAPVVTDFFREHPEHAAVLATHATGRGKATAERLAEQRRGPETEGRVADPKEVPAVLRDRPWRPGTMKGPAPRVAKATLPEGYEERVELPEQLPEGHVEQYRAMTKEELAKWRASVETGDAVDFSYSHTPRAEIRYLQVPPEEGLAAWSTGRCWTAEPVLLWVAAHGLAALDGFIQPSRLGWLDYELADQHFAALCCFVSPRMAPMMARIAVARKKWRAKALRWLERHVETVALGLVVAAAGAEREPRSDAEQALLHLAGRGHAEVLRAAAKRCGDEVMAILDELLARDPLAIDAKPPKRPAFLHLDGLPAVTLTNGARLDDDARDALTEMLAVAPRGYPGLARVAEACDAESLAGFAGGLLEQWLLGDAPGRHDWMLHAVVHVPSEANERRVAELARDWARNKKAKAFRACEALGMLGTDRALMHLGHIAATSRFA
;
A
#
# COMPACT_ATOMS: atom_id res chain seq x y z
N ARG A 1 4.67 17.58 -4.30
CA ARG A 1 3.73 16.47 -4.01
C ARG A 1 3.78 16.10 -2.53
N ALA A 2 3.38 17.04 -1.67
CA ALA A 2 3.20 16.82 -0.22
C ALA A 2 2.04 17.73 0.21
N SER A 3 0.82 17.35 -0.19
CA SER A 3 -0.40 18.06 0.24
C SER A 3 -1.66 17.21 0.01
N GLU A 4 -1.57 15.91 0.24
CA GLU A 4 -2.76 15.08 0.41
C GLU A 4 -2.70 14.53 1.84
N ASP A 5 -3.62 15.02 2.67
CA ASP A 5 -4.05 14.45 3.95
C ASP A 5 -3.22 14.74 5.24
N ALA A 6 -2.90 16.00 5.52
CA ALA A 6 -2.56 16.43 6.89
C ALA A 6 -3.75 17.21 7.50
N ARG A 7 -4.65 16.48 8.16
CA ARG A 7 -5.72 17.03 9.00
C ARG A 7 -5.08 17.48 10.32
N THR A 8 -4.68 18.74 10.42
CA THR A 8 -4.04 19.26 11.64
C THR A 8 -5.08 19.91 12.54
N THR A 9 -5.25 19.41 13.76
CA THR A 9 -6.12 20.01 14.79
C THR A 9 -5.45 21.26 15.37
N LEU A 10 -6.24 22.18 15.96
CA LEU A 10 -5.68 23.38 16.62
C LEU A 10 -5.05 23.07 17.99
N VAL A 11 -5.41 21.92 18.58
CA VAL A 11 -5.05 21.56 19.96
C VAL A 11 -3.54 21.52 20.18
N PRO A 12 -2.70 20.84 19.36
CA PRO A 12 -1.25 20.85 19.55
C PRO A 12 -0.66 22.26 19.51
N GLY A 13 -1.18 23.13 18.64
CA GLY A 13 -0.72 24.51 18.55
C GLY A 13 -1.04 25.32 19.81
N VAL A 14 -2.24 25.15 20.37
CA VAL A 14 -2.67 25.83 21.60
C VAL A 14 -1.92 25.30 22.81
N VAL A 15 -1.75 23.98 22.94
CA VAL A 15 -0.94 23.39 24.03
C VAL A 15 0.47 23.98 24.04
N VAL A 16 1.14 24.05 22.88
CA VAL A 16 2.51 24.56 22.78
C VAL A 16 2.61 26.07 23.04
N THR A 17 1.59 26.85 22.66
CA THR A 17 1.66 28.33 22.73
C THR A 17 1.00 28.93 23.96
N ARG A 18 0.05 28.22 24.56
CA ARG A 18 -0.87 28.73 25.58
C ARG A 18 -1.08 27.77 26.76
N GLY A 19 -0.59 26.54 26.66
CA GLY A 19 -0.69 25.55 27.73
C GLY A 19 -1.96 24.69 27.66
N LEU A 20 -2.01 23.70 28.55
CA LEU A 20 -3.04 22.66 28.57
C LEU A 20 -4.40 23.18 29.04
N GLU A 21 -4.42 24.17 29.94
CA GLU A 21 -5.64 24.82 30.44
C GLU A 21 -6.42 25.53 29.32
N ASP A 22 -5.75 26.38 28.54
CA ASP A 22 -6.34 27.09 27.41
C ASP A 22 -6.79 26.11 26.30
N ALA A 23 -6.09 24.99 26.15
CA ALA A 23 -6.48 23.94 25.21
C ALA A 23 -7.73 23.17 25.70
N LEU A 24 -7.84 22.92 27.00
CA LEU A 24 -9.04 22.34 27.62
C LEU A 24 -10.26 23.25 27.43
N ASP A 25 -10.12 24.55 27.73
CA ASP A 25 -11.19 25.53 27.55
C ASP A 25 -11.64 25.63 26.09
N LEU A 26 -10.68 25.58 25.15
CA LEU A 26 -10.99 25.56 23.71
C LEU A 26 -11.85 24.35 23.34
N VAL A 27 -11.49 23.15 23.81
CA VAL A 27 -12.22 21.92 23.49
C VAL A 27 -13.60 21.93 24.14
N LEU A 28 -13.71 22.28 25.42
CA LEU A 28 -14.98 22.38 26.13
C LEU A 28 -15.90 23.43 25.48
N GLY A 29 -15.38 24.59 25.11
CA GLY A 29 -16.13 25.65 24.42
C GLY A 29 -16.61 25.23 23.03
N SER A 30 -15.94 24.27 22.38
CA SER A 30 -16.31 23.82 21.04
C SER A 30 -17.63 23.06 20.98
N PHE A 31 -18.05 22.41 22.08
CA PHE A 31 -19.34 21.71 22.16
C PHE A 31 -20.54 22.66 22.12
N GLY A 32 -20.34 23.94 22.43
CA GLY A 32 -21.33 25.00 22.28
C GLY A 32 -21.52 25.52 20.85
N LEU A 33 -20.79 25.00 19.86
CA LEU A 33 -20.80 25.48 18.48
C LEU A 33 -21.59 24.56 17.54
N THR A 34 -22.16 25.09 16.45
CA THR A 34 -22.99 24.33 15.49
C THR A 34 -22.24 23.97 14.22
N LEU A 35 -22.58 22.85 13.57
CA LEU A 35 -21.90 22.41 12.34
C LEU A 35 -22.40 23.15 11.09
N GLY A 36 -21.48 23.72 10.30
CA GLY A 36 -21.75 24.33 9.00
C GLY A 36 -21.14 23.55 7.84
N ALA A 37 -21.94 23.08 6.89
CA ALA A 37 -21.45 22.45 5.66
C ALA A 37 -20.93 23.51 4.67
N GLY A 38 -19.65 23.41 4.27
CA GLY A 38 -19.08 24.23 3.20
C GLY A 38 -19.71 23.93 1.83
N ARG A 39 -19.47 24.78 0.81
CA ARG A 39 -19.97 24.61 -0.57
C ARG A 39 -19.45 23.35 -1.31
N GLY A 40 -18.63 22.52 -0.66
CA GLY A 40 -17.96 21.34 -1.23
C GLY A 40 -18.61 19.98 -0.91
N GLY A 41 -19.86 19.97 -0.42
CA GLY A 41 -20.56 18.72 -0.07
C GLY A 41 -20.03 18.06 1.22
N TRP A 42 -20.79 17.09 1.71
CA TRP A 42 -20.64 16.41 3.01
C TRP A 42 -19.32 15.65 3.23
N MET A 43 -18.42 15.61 2.24
CA MET A 43 -17.21 14.78 2.30
C MET A 43 -15.89 15.54 2.48
N THR A 44 -15.89 16.88 2.65
CA THR A 44 -14.62 17.63 2.52
C THR A 44 -14.20 18.52 3.71
N ALA A 45 -15.07 18.83 4.69
CA ALA A 45 -14.72 19.35 6.04
C ALA A 45 -15.99 19.70 6.83
N VAL A 46 -15.96 19.54 8.16
CA VAL A 46 -16.97 20.07 9.09
C VAL A 46 -16.38 21.30 9.79
N TYR A 47 -17.07 22.45 9.72
CA TYR A 47 -16.70 23.67 10.44
C TYR A 47 -17.68 23.91 11.59
N LEU A 48 -17.19 24.40 12.72
CA LEU A 48 -17.99 24.96 13.79
C LEU A 48 -18.33 26.42 13.48
N GLN A 49 -19.57 26.82 13.69
CA GLN A 49 -20.06 28.18 13.46
C GLN A 49 -20.44 28.83 14.80
N GLU A 50 -19.87 30.01 15.09
CA GLU A 50 -20.31 30.85 16.19
C GLU A 50 -21.72 31.42 15.92
N PRO A 51 -22.52 31.76 16.95
CA PRO A 51 -23.85 32.34 16.78
C PRO A 51 -23.86 33.62 15.91
N ASP A 52 -22.73 34.30 15.78
CA ASP A 52 -22.53 35.52 14.99
C ASP A 52 -22.04 35.29 13.54
N GLY A 53 -21.74 34.05 13.17
CA GLY A 53 -21.45 33.65 11.78
C GLY A 53 -19.99 33.37 11.43
N GLU A 54 -19.04 33.50 12.37
CA GLU A 54 -17.66 33.07 12.11
C GLU A 54 -17.52 31.54 12.02
N ARG A 55 -16.66 31.05 11.11
CA ARG A 55 -16.40 29.61 10.88
C ARG A 55 -15.03 29.22 11.42
N ARG A 56 -14.97 28.24 12.32
CA ARG A 56 -13.75 27.67 12.90
C ARG A 56 -13.74 26.14 12.79
N TYR A 57 -12.62 25.48 13.08
CA TYR A 57 -12.45 24.03 12.94
C TYR A 57 -12.10 23.40 14.29
N THR A 58 -12.81 22.35 14.72
CA THR A 58 -12.35 21.48 15.82
C THR A 58 -13.00 20.10 15.81
N VAL A 59 -12.15 19.05 15.88
CA VAL A 59 -12.23 17.89 16.77
C VAL A 59 -10.77 17.51 17.08
N GLY A 60 -10.39 17.41 18.36
CA GLY A 60 -9.01 17.16 18.81
C GLY A 60 -8.94 16.65 20.25
N ASP A 61 -10.01 16.00 20.73
CA ASP A 61 -10.09 15.32 22.02
C ASP A 61 -8.95 14.31 22.21
N ALA A 62 -8.67 13.48 21.19
CA ALA A 62 -7.54 12.55 21.22
C ALA A 62 -6.18 13.25 21.34
N ASP A 63 -6.01 14.42 20.68
CA ASP A 63 -4.77 15.20 20.78
C ASP A 63 -4.61 15.85 22.15
N LEU A 64 -5.72 16.30 22.75
CA LEU A 64 -5.72 16.88 24.09
C LEU A 64 -5.41 15.83 25.15
N ARG A 65 -5.95 14.61 24.99
CA ARG A 65 -5.64 13.49 25.87
C ARG A 65 -4.17 13.12 25.81
N HIS A 66 -3.60 12.98 24.61
CA HIS A 66 -2.16 12.72 24.47
C HIS A 66 -1.30 13.84 25.06
N ALA A 67 -1.72 15.10 24.89
CA ALA A 67 -1.03 16.24 25.50
C ALA A 67 -1.10 16.20 27.03
N SER A 68 -2.24 15.81 27.61
CA SER A 68 -2.40 15.62 29.06
C SER A 68 -1.46 14.53 29.58
N CYS A 69 -1.48 13.33 28.98
CA CYS A 69 -0.62 12.23 29.40
C CYS A 69 0.89 12.47 29.17
N ALA A 70 1.27 13.40 28.30
CA ALA A 70 2.65 13.76 28.01
C ALA A 70 3.10 15.07 28.68
N ALA A 71 2.22 15.72 29.45
CA ALA A 71 2.49 16.96 30.15
C ALA A 71 3.55 16.75 31.25
N SER A 72 4.25 17.81 31.62
CA SER A 72 5.05 17.79 32.84
C SER A 72 4.12 17.69 34.06
N ASP A 73 4.59 17.13 35.18
CA ASP A 73 3.79 17.05 36.42
C ASP A 73 3.19 18.41 36.80
N GLU A 74 3.95 19.50 36.64
CA GLU A 74 3.48 20.86 36.93
C GLU A 74 2.35 21.32 35.98
N ASP A 75 2.48 21.05 34.69
CA ASP A 75 1.47 21.41 33.69
C ASP A 75 0.19 20.56 33.85
N TYR A 76 0.36 19.27 34.18
CA TYR A 76 -0.75 18.35 34.46
C TYR A 76 -1.51 18.78 35.71
N GLU A 77 -0.81 19.10 36.81
CA GLU A 77 -1.44 19.57 38.06
C GLU A 77 -2.24 20.86 37.86
N ARG A 78 -1.71 21.83 37.11
CA ARG A 78 -2.44 23.07 36.81
C ARG A 78 -3.70 22.81 35.98
N ALA A 79 -3.60 21.99 34.93
CA ALA A 79 -4.74 21.63 34.10
C ALA A 79 -5.78 20.80 34.88
N ARG A 80 -5.35 19.89 35.75
CA ARG A 80 -6.22 19.12 36.65
C ARG A 80 -6.97 20.05 37.58
N ASP A 81 -6.28 20.98 38.24
CA ASP A 81 -6.91 21.93 39.16
C ASP A 81 -7.92 22.83 38.45
N HIS A 82 -7.64 23.19 37.20
CA HIS A 82 -8.58 23.91 36.36
C HIS A 82 -9.81 23.06 35.99
N ALA A 83 -9.59 21.82 35.57
CA ALA A 83 -10.65 20.87 35.25
C ALA A 83 -11.55 20.56 36.46
N ASP A 84 -10.99 20.36 37.65
CA ASP A 84 -11.76 20.04 38.87
C ASP A 84 -12.71 21.19 39.27
N ARG A 85 -12.29 22.45 39.08
CA ARG A 85 -13.15 23.63 39.31
C ARG A 85 -14.36 23.68 38.37
N LEU A 86 -14.20 23.18 37.14
CA LEU A 86 -15.22 23.26 36.10
C LEU A 86 -16.14 22.03 36.08
N ARG A 87 -15.58 20.82 36.27
CA ARG A 87 -16.23 19.54 35.91
C ARG A 87 -17.66 19.40 36.42
N ARG A 88 -17.92 19.72 37.69
CA ARG A 88 -19.24 19.52 38.32
C ARG A 88 -20.32 20.46 37.78
N SER A 89 -19.94 21.54 37.12
CA SER A 89 -20.87 22.49 36.50
C SER A 89 -21.12 22.20 35.01
N LEU A 90 -20.35 21.29 34.41
CA LEU A 90 -20.47 20.91 33.02
C LEU A 90 -21.65 19.95 32.81
N PRO A 91 -22.25 19.89 31.61
CA PRO A 91 -23.18 18.82 31.27
C PRO A 91 -22.49 17.45 31.27
N THR A 92 -23.28 16.37 31.39
CA THR A 92 -22.79 14.99 31.56
C THR A 92 -21.76 14.58 30.49
N PHE A 93 -21.94 15.00 29.24
CA PHE A 93 -21.05 14.61 28.16
C PHE A 93 -19.65 15.23 28.27
N GLU A 94 -19.58 16.50 28.64
CA GLU A 94 -18.33 17.21 28.89
C GLU A 94 -17.66 16.70 30.17
N GLN A 95 -18.42 16.25 31.17
CA GLN A 95 -17.86 15.55 32.33
C GLN A 95 -17.17 14.24 31.94
N VAL A 96 -17.76 13.47 31.02
CA VAL A 96 -17.14 12.25 30.49
C VAL A 96 -15.81 12.56 29.82
N LEU A 97 -15.76 13.61 28.99
CA LEU A 97 -14.51 14.03 28.35
C LEU A 97 -13.45 14.44 29.39
N VAL A 98 -13.82 15.24 30.39
CA VAL A 98 -12.88 15.65 31.44
C VAL A 98 -12.33 14.42 32.18
N ALA A 99 -13.19 13.47 32.56
CA ALA A 99 -12.74 12.24 33.20
C ALA A 99 -11.79 11.42 32.31
N GLU A 100 -12.00 11.41 30.99
CA GLU A 100 -11.12 10.74 30.02
C GLU A 100 -9.73 11.38 29.93
N LEU A 101 -9.65 12.72 30.01
CA LEU A 101 -8.42 13.48 29.87
C LEU A 101 -7.47 13.35 31.06
N PHE A 102 -8.00 12.96 32.23
CA PHE A 102 -7.27 12.87 33.49
C PHE A 102 -7.40 11.45 34.08
N PRO A 103 -6.80 10.42 33.47
CA PRO A 103 -6.97 9.02 33.84
C PRO A 103 -6.36 8.64 35.21
N ASP A 104 -5.59 9.55 35.83
CA ASP A 104 -5.09 9.40 37.20
C ASP A 104 -6.08 9.83 38.28
N GLU A 105 -7.13 10.54 37.90
CA GLU A 105 -8.14 11.02 38.83
C GLU A 105 -9.29 10.02 38.99
N PRO A 106 -9.93 9.94 40.17
CA PRO A 106 -11.03 9.01 40.42
C PRO A 106 -12.33 9.39 39.67
N TRP A 107 -12.32 10.45 38.88
CA TRP A 107 -13.50 11.05 38.27
C TRP A 107 -14.25 10.10 37.33
N ALA A 108 -13.53 9.20 36.65
CA ALA A 108 -14.16 8.19 35.80
C ALA A 108 -14.96 7.17 36.60
N ASP A 109 -14.42 6.70 37.73
CA ASP A 109 -15.12 5.77 38.63
C ASP A 109 -16.29 6.47 39.35
N GLU A 110 -16.09 7.70 39.84
CA GLU A 110 -17.16 8.54 40.42
C GLU A 110 -18.34 8.67 39.45
N LEU A 111 -18.05 9.08 38.21
CA LEU A 111 -19.07 9.33 37.20
C LEU A 111 -19.74 8.04 36.73
N LEU A 112 -18.99 6.94 36.57
CA LEU A 112 -19.59 5.64 36.26
C LEU A 112 -20.54 5.16 37.36
N ALA A 113 -20.17 5.33 38.64
CA ALA A 113 -21.02 4.93 39.75
C ALA A 113 -22.33 5.73 39.78
N GLU A 114 -22.30 7.00 39.37
CA GLU A 114 -23.48 7.86 39.27
C GLU A 114 -24.36 7.53 38.05
N LEU A 115 -23.76 7.26 36.89
CA LEU A 115 -24.49 7.14 35.62
C LEU A 115 -25.06 5.75 35.36
N LEU A 116 -24.41 4.66 35.81
CA LEU A 116 -24.80 3.29 35.43
C LEU A 116 -26.21 2.87 35.88
N ASP A 117 -26.83 3.62 36.81
CA ASP A 117 -28.17 3.36 37.34
C ASP A 117 -29.20 4.45 36.94
N THR A 118 -28.88 5.31 35.96
CA THR A 118 -29.75 6.40 35.46
C THR A 118 -30.08 6.26 33.97
N GLU A 119 -31.03 7.06 33.46
CA GLU A 119 -31.35 7.11 32.02
C GLU A 119 -30.14 7.57 31.18
N ASP A 120 -29.28 8.41 31.73
CA ASP A 120 -28.02 8.83 31.08
C ASP A 120 -27.03 7.64 30.94
N GLY A 121 -27.21 6.58 31.73
CA GLY A 121 -26.48 5.32 31.63
C GLY A 121 -26.76 4.52 30.35
N GLU A 122 -27.78 4.87 29.57
CA GLU A 122 -28.07 4.26 28.26
C GLU A 122 -27.31 4.95 27.11
N ASP A 123 -26.66 6.08 27.37
CA ASP A 123 -25.93 6.83 26.36
C ASP A 123 -24.57 6.18 26.04
N THR A 124 -24.39 5.77 24.78
CA THR A 124 -23.13 5.17 24.30
C THR A 124 -21.88 6.02 24.54
N ARG A 125 -22.01 7.33 24.75
CA ARG A 125 -20.89 8.25 25.00
C ARG A 125 -20.20 7.98 26.34
N ILE A 126 -20.90 7.42 27.34
CA ILE A 126 -20.30 7.06 28.63
C ILE A 126 -19.24 5.96 28.50
N THR A 127 -19.23 5.21 27.39
CA THR A 127 -18.24 4.14 27.15
C THR A 127 -16.81 4.66 27.15
N ALA A 128 -16.58 5.95 26.85
CA ALA A 128 -15.27 6.59 26.93
C ALA A 128 -14.64 6.51 28.33
N LEU A 129 -15.46 6.46 29.38
CA LEU A 129 -15.00 6.27 30.76
C LEU A 129 -14.25 4.95 30.97
N ALA A 130 -14.48 3.94 30.12
CA ALA A 130 -13.74 2.66 30.19
C ALA A 130 -12.22 2.85 30.07
N SER A 131 -11.79 3.92 29.41
CA SER A 131 -10.37 4.20 29.19
C SER A 131 -9.66 4.88 30.37
N ALA A 132 -10.40 5.27 31.42
CA ALA A 132 -9.87 5.98 32.58
C ALA A 132 -10.34 5.37 33.92
N ALA A 133 -11.43 4.61 33.92
CA ALA A 133 -11.94 3.90 35.08
C ALA A 133 -10.95 2.84 35.59
N ARG A 134 -10.86 2.69 36.91
CA ARG A 134 -9.94 1.78 37.58
C ARG A 134 -10.66 0.70 38.39
N ASP A 135 -11.93 0.90 38.74
CA ASP A 135 -12.73 -0.09 39.45
C ASP A 135 -13.15 -1.24 38.49
N PRO A 136 -12.63 -2.47 38.69
CA PRO A 136 -12.95 -3.59 37.82
C PRO A 136 -14.43 -3.99 37.82
N VAL A 137 -15.15 -3.71 38.91
CA VAL A 137 -16.59 -3.99 39.04
C VAL A 137 -17.39 -3.01 38.19
N LEU A 138 -17.08 -1.72 38.25
CA LEU A 138 -17.73 -0.70 37.41
C LEU A 138 -17.45 -0.93 35.93
N LEU A 139 -16.20 -1.24 35.57
CA LEU A 139 -15.82 -1.59 34.21
C LEU A 139 -16.56 -2.82 33.69
N THR A 140 -16.69 -3.86 34.51
CA THR A 140 -17.44 -5.06 34.14
C THR A 140 -18.93 -4.75 33.92
N ARG A 141 -19.54 -3.92 34.78
CA ARG A 141 -20.92 -3.47 34.59
C ARG A 141 -21.09 -2.69 33.28
N LEU A 142 -20.21 -1.71 33.04
CA LEU A 142 -20.20 -0.91 31.81
C LEU A 142 -20.05 -1.80 30.56
N CYS A 143 -19.08 -2.70 30.55
CA CYS A 143 -18.82 -3.58 29.40
C CYS A 143 -19.93 -4.61 29.16
N ARG A 144 -20.67 -5.00 30.20
CA ARG A 144 -21.87 -5.83 30.05
C ARG A 144 -23.05 -5.06 29.46
N ALA A 145 -23.22 -3.79 29.85
CA ALA A 145 -24.22 -2.91 29.24
C ALA A 145 -23.84 -2.56 27.79
N PHE A 146 -22.56 -2.34 27.52
CA PHE A 146 -22.01 -1.95 26.22
C PHE A 146 -20.84 -2.86 25.81
N PRO A 147 -21.11 -4.06 25.25
CA PRO A 147 -20.04 -4.97 24.83
C PRO A 147 -19.07 -4.39 23.79
N SER A 148 -19.49 -3.37 23.03
CA SER A 148 -18.63 -2.66 22.08
C SER A 148 -17.53 -1.83 22.75
N ALA A 149 -17.68 -1.47 24.03
CA ALA A 149 -16.67 -0.74 24.78
C ALA A 149 -15.37 -1.54 24.92
N ILE A 150 -15.47 -2.87 25.05
CA ILE A 150 -14.32 -3.76 25.22
C ILE A 150 -13.32 -3.59 24.07
N PRO A 151 -13.64 -3.90 22.80
CA PRO A 151 -12.67 -3.75 21.72
C PRO A 151 -12.31 -2.29 21.41
N GLN A 152 -13.13 -1.32 21.82
CA GLN A 152 -12.89 0.09 21.59
C GLN A 152 -11.80 0.65 22.53
N TYR A 153 -11.81 0.22 23.80
CA TYR A 153 -10.94 0.75 24.85
C TYR A 153 -10.00 -0.30 25.49
N ALA A 154 -9.88 -1.50 24.89
CA ALA A 154 -9.10 -2.61 25.46
C ALA A 154 -7.66 -2.22 25.84
N LEU A 155 -6.99 -1.44 24.99
CA LEU A 155 -5.61 -1.01 25.24
C LEU A 155 -5.52 -0.05 26.41
N ASP A 156 -6.43 0.93 26.49
CA ASP A 156 -6.47 1.89 27.60
C ASP A 156 -6.80 1.18 28.91
N MET A 157 -7.82 0.32 28.91
CA MET A 157 -8.20 -0.51 30.06
C MET A 157 -7.01 -1.33 30.59
N ALA A 158 -6.22 -1.95 29.70
CA ALA A 158 -5.04 -2.72 30.09
C ALA A 158 -3.92 -1.87 30.71
N CYS A 159 -3.90 -0.56 30.43
CA CYS A 159 -2.94 0.37 31.00
C CYS A 159 -3.39 0.94 32.36
N VAL A 160 -4.70 1.09 32.59
CA VAL A 160 -5.22 1.82 33.78
C VAL A 160 -5.80 0.93 34.89
N THR A 161 -6.13 -0.34 34.61
CA THR A 161 -6.81 -1.24 35.57
C THR A 161 -6.02 -2.52 35.84
N GLU A 162 -6.14 -3.07 37.06
CA GLU A 162 -5.48 -4.31 37.48
C GLU A 162 -6.00 -5.58 36.76
N GLY A 163 -5.11 -6.58 36.59
CA GLY A 163 -5.16 -7.53 35.47
C GLY A 163 -6.13 -8.72 35.55
N ASP A 164 -6.44 -9.30 36.71
CA ASP A 164 -7.13 -10.61 36.75
C ASP A 164 -8.60 -10.56 36.32
N THR A 165 -9.34 -9.54 36.77
CA THR A 165 -10.73 -9.32 36.36
C THR A 165 -10.82 -8.90 34.89
N LEU A 166 -9.90 -8.06 34.43
CA LEU A 166 -9.82 -7.65 33.03
C LEU A 166 -9.47 -8.79 32.08
N LEU A 167 -8.54 -9.67 32.48
CA LEU A 167 -8.17 -10.84 31.69
C LEU A 167 -9.39 -11.71 31.43
N SER A 168 -10.20 -11.95 32.46
CA SER A 168 -11.44 -12.73 32.33
C SER A 168 -12.42 -12.06 31.36
N LEU A 169 -12.63 -10.75 31.50
CA LEU A 169 -13.49 -9.97 30.62
C LEU A 169 -13.04 -10.03 29.15
N PHE A 170 -11.74 -9.85 28.88
CA PHE A 170 -11.18 -9.91 27.53
C PHE A 170 -11.20 -11.31 26.94
N ALA A 171 -10.87 -12.34 27.73
CA ALA A 171 -10.90 -13.72 27.30
C ALA A 171 -12.33 -14.18 26.93
N GLU A 172 -13.34 -13.73 27.68
CA GLU A 172 -14.76 -13.97 27.38
C GLU A 172 -15.23 -13.23 26.12
N ALA A 173 -14.72 -12.02 25.87
CA ALA A 173 -15.10 -11.20 24.73
C ALA A 173 -14.46 -11.65 23.40
N LEU A 174 -13.33 -12.36 23.45
CA LEU A 174 -12.56 -12.73 22.25
C LEU A 174 -13.32 -13.65 21.27
N PRO A 175 -13.93 -14.78 21.70
CA PRO A 175 -14.59 -15.71 20.79
C PRO A 175 -15.72 -15.07 19.96
N PRO A 176 -16.67 -14.31 20.56
CA PRO A 176 -17.72 -13.62 19.80
C PRO A 176 -17.18 -12.66 18.73
N LEU A 177 -16.06 -11.97 19.00
CA LEU A 177 -15.43 -11.05 18.05
C LEU A 177 -14.81 -11.75 16.83
N LEU A 178 -14.60 -13.06 16.89
CA LEU A 178 -14.06 -13.87 15.79
C LEU A 178 -15.15 -14.51 14.93
N GLU A 179 -16.41 -14.46 15.37
CA GLU A 179 -17.54 -14.98 14.62
C GLU A 179 -17.87 -14.07 13.44
N LYS A 180 -18.02 -14.67 12.24
CA LYS A 180 -18.36 -13.90 11.05
C LYS A 180 -19.79 -13.35 11.20
N PRO A 181 -19.99 -12.02 11.10
CA PRO A 181 -21.33 -11.45 11.21
C PRO A 181 -22.22 -11.88 10.04
N ARG A 182 -23.54 -11.86 10.27
CA ARG A 182 -24.56 -12.19 9.25
C ARG A 182 -24.44 -11.30 8.00
N TYR A 183 -24.05 -10.04 8.19
CA TYR A 183 -23.84 -9.06 7.13
C TYR A 183 -22.45 -8.43 7.26
N GLY A 184 -21.75 -8.29 6.14
CA GLY A 184 -20.42 -7.68 6.09
C GLY A 184 -19.24 -8.63 6.33
N PRO A 185 -18.00 -8.13 6.16
CA PRO A 185 -16.78 -8.88 6.43
C PRO A 185 -16.51 -8.99 7.94
N LEU A 186 -15.80 -10.04 8.35
CA LEU A 186 -15.23 -10.14 9.70
C LEU A 186 -14.20 -9.03 9.89
N LEU A 187 -14.44 -8.16 10.88
CA LEU A 187 -13.51 -7.09 11.24
C LEU A 187 -12.30 -7.70 11.96
N LYS A 188 -11.10 -7.36 11.50
CA LYS A 188 -9.86 -7.88 12.11
C LYS A 188 -9.37 -7.05 13.29
N THR A 189 -9.64 -5.75 13.29
CA THR A 189 -9.10 -4.80 14.27
C THR A 189 -9.65 -5.05 15.68
N PRO A 190 -10.97 -5.16 15.90
CA PRO A 190 -11.52 -5.35 17.25
C PRO A 190 -10.93 -6.54 18.03
N PRO A 191 -10.93 -7.78 17.51
CA PRO A 191 -10.35 -8.91 18.25
C PRO A 191 -8.83 -8.79 18.42
N ARG A 192 -8.13 -8.12 17.49
CA ARG A 192 -6.68 -7.88 17.62
C ARG A 192 -6.36 -6.90 18.75
N LEU A 193 -7.13 -5.83 18.92
CA LEU A 193 -6.95 -4.89 20.02
C LEU A 193 -7.12 -5.58 21.38
N VAL A 194 -8.15 -6.43 21.52
CA VAL A 194 -8.37 -7.21 22.74
C VAL A 194 -7.24 -8.22 22.96
N ALA A 195 -6.79 -8.94 21.92
CA ALA A 195 -5.66 -9.87 22.04
C ALA A 195 -4.35 -9.16 22.40
N THR A 196 -4.08 -7.98 21.84
CA THR A 196 -2.94 -7.14 22.21
C THR A 196 -3.05 -6.70 23.67
N ALA A 197 -4.23 -6.27 24.12
CA ALA A 197 -4.48 -5.87 25.50
C ALA A 197 -4.24 -7.01 26.50
N ILE A 198 -4.67 -8.24 26.18
CA ILE A 198 -4.32 -9.44 26.95
C ILE A 198 -2.79 -9.63 26.99
N GLY A 199 -2.13 -9.49 25.84
CA GLY A 199 -0.67 -9.63 25.73
C GLY A 199 0.11 -8.62 26.59
N LEU A 200 -0.37 -7.37 26.70
CA LEU A 200 0.26 -6.33 27.51
C LEU A 200 0.30 -6.67 29.01
N MET A 201 -0.60 -7.53 29.48
CA MET A 201 -0.58 -8.00 30.88
C MET A 201 0.66 -8.86 31.19
N ASN A 202 1.27 -9.47 30.18
CA ASN A 202 2.49 -10.27 30.26
C ASN A 202 2.52 -11.29 31.42
N THR A 203 1.39 -11.93 31.70
CA THR A 203 1.29 -13.00 32.71
C THR A 203 1.21 -14.37 32.05
N ARG A 204 1.53 -15.42 32.81
CA ARG A 204 1.30 -16.80 32.36
C ARG A 204 -0.17 -17.06 32.01
N ALA A 205 -1.10 -16.48 32.76
CA ALA A 205 -2.53 -16.61 32.50
C ALA A 205 -2.94 -15.95 31.18
N ALA A 206 -2.39 -14.78 30.85
CA ALA A 206 -2.56 -14.13 29.56
C ALA A 206 -2.01 -14.98 28.41
N ALA A 207 -0.81 -15.57 28.59
CA ALA A 207 -0.25 -16.50 27.61
C ALA A 207 -1.14 -17.74 27.40
N GLU A 208 -1.68 -18.32 28.47
CA GLU A 208 -2.61 -19.45 28.43
C GLU A 208 -3.91 -19.08 27.70
N ALA A 209 -4.42 -17.84 27.88
CA ALA A 209 -5.58 -17.32 27.16
C ALA A 209 -5.33 -17.10 25.66
N LEU A 210 -4.12 -16.68 25.27
CA LEU A 210 -3.77 -16.39 23.87
C LEU A 210 -3.35 -17.62 23.07
N ALA A 211 -2.69 -18.61 23.70
CA ALA A 211 -2.12 -19.78 23.03
C ALA A 211 -3.09 -20.57 22.12
N PRO A 212 -4.39 -20.75 22.46
CA PRO A 212 -5.34 -21.42 21.58
C PRO A 212 -5.51 -20.74 20.21
N TYR A 213 -5.27 -19.44 20.13
CA TYR A 213 -5.47 -18.60 18.95
C TYR A 213 -4.23 -18.50 18.04
N LEU A 214 -3.14 -19.21 18.34
CA LEU A 214 -1.92 -19.21 17.53
C LEU A 214 -2.15 -19.69 16.08
N GLY A 215 -3.19 -20.51 15.85
CA GLY A 215 -3.61 -20.97 14.52
C GLY A 215 -4.79 -20.21 13.90
N ASP A 216 -5.29 -19.17 14.58
CA ASP A 216 -6.47 -18.43 14.17
C ASP A 216 -6.18 -17.49 12.97
N ARG A 217 -7.18 -17.29 12.10
CA ARG A 217 -6.99 -16.51 10.86
C ARG A 217 -6.85 -15.01 11.10
N VAL A 218 -7.35 -14.50 12.21
CA VAL A 218 -7.36 -13.08 12.57
C VAL A 218 -6.28 -12.79 13.60
N LEU A 219 -6.17 -13.63 14.63
CA LEU A 219 -5.32 -13.40 15.80
C LEU A 219 -3.90 -13.96 15.70
N ALA A 220 -3.64 -14.94 14.83
CA ALA A 220 -2.30 -15.54 14.72
C ALA A 220 -1.14 -14.52 14.63
N PRO A 221 -1.25 -13.39 13.90
CA PRO A 221 -0.19 -12.38 13.88
C PRO A 221 0.15 -11.84 15.28
N VAL A 222 -0.85 -11.36 16.02
CA VAL A 222 -0.67 -10.73 17.34
C VAL A 222 -0.20 -11.75 18.37
N VAL A 223 -0.81 -12.95 18.37
CA VAL A 223 -0.44 -14.02 19.30
C VAL A 223 0.97 -14.52 19.04
N THR A 224 1.36 -14.66 17.77
CA THR A 224 2.72 -15.09 17.42
C THR A 224 3.76 -14.05 17.82
N ASP A 225 3.47 -12.77 17.62
CA ASP A 225 4.37 -11.68 18.03
C ASP A 225 4.54 -11.66 19.55
N PHE A 226 3.46 -11.80 20.33
CA PHE A 226 3.53 -11.94 21.80
C PHE A 226 4.46 -13.08 22.23
N PHE A 227 4.31 -14.30 21.70
CA PHE A 227 5.18 -15.42 22.06
C PHE A 227 6.61 -15.29 21.54
N ARG A 228 6.87 -14.42 20.55
CA ARG A 228 8.23 -14.09 20.10
C ARG A 228 8.89 -13.11 21.06
N GLU A 229 8.17 -12.07 21.47
CA GLU A 229 8.63 -11.02 22.38
C GLU A 229 8.79 -11.51 23.82
N HIS A 230 7.98 -12.49 24.23
CA HIS A 230 7.95 -13.06 25.58
C HIS A 230 8.35 -14.54 25.59
N PRO A 231 9.63 -14.87 25.35
CA PRO A 231 10.09 -16.24 25.23
C PRO A 231 9.92 -17.08 26.50
N GLU A 232 9.84 -16.44 27.67
CA GLU A 232 9.55 -17.04 28.98
C GLU A 232 8.22 -17.79 29.01
N HIS A 233 7.23 -17.39 28.19
CA HIS A 233 5.92 -18.04 28.14
C HIS A 233 5.84 -19.19 27.14
N ALA A 234 6.90 -19.48 26.38
CA ALA A 234 6.83 -20.46 25.29
C ALA A 234 6.47 -21.89 25.72
N ALA A 235 6.75 -22.25 26.98
CA ALA A 235 6.32 -23.53 27.54
C ALA A 235 4.79 -23.73 27.51
N VAL A 236 4.02 -22.64 27.53
CA VAL A 236 2.55 -22.66 27.43
C VAL A 236 2.09 -23.21 26.07
N LEU A 237 2.84 -22.97 25.00
CA LEU A 237 2.46 -23.43 23.66
C LEU A 237 2.42 -24.95 23.55
N ALA A 238 3.26 -25.67 24.31
CA ALA A 238 3.28 -27.13 24.30
C ALA A 238 1.97 -27.73 24.82
N THR A 239 1.27 -27.03 25.73
CA THR A 239 0.05 -27.50 26.39
C THR A 239 -1.22 -26.88 25.83
N HIS A 240 -1.17 -25.63 25.37
CA HIS A 240 -2.37 -24.85 25.02
C HIS A 240 -2.52 -24.51 23.53
N ALA A 241 -1.50 -24.75 22.68
CA ALA A 241 -1.64 -24.54 21.25
C ALA A 241 -2.58 -25.61 20.62
N THR A 242 -3.59 -25.15 19.87
CA THR A 242 -4.59 -26.04 19.27
C THR A 242 -4.57 -26.02 17.74
N GLY A 243 -5.11 -27.09 17.12
CA GLY A 243 -5.31 -27.18 15.67
C GLY A 243 -4.08 -26.82 14.83
N ARG A 244 -4.25 -25.86 13.90
CA ARG A 244 -3.17 -25.36 13.03
C ARG A 244 -2.07 -24.59 13.79
N GLY A 245 -2.34 -24.17 15.02
CA GLY A 245 -1.38 -23.47 15.87
C GLY A 245 -0.23 -24.36 16.31
N LYS A 246 -0.41 -25.69 16.39
CA LYS A 246 0.65 -26.63 16.80
C LYS A 246 1.88 -26.57 15.88
N ALA A 247 1.66 -26.60 14.57
CA ALA A 247 2.75 -26.46 13.60
C ALA A 247 3.45 -25.09 13.67
N THR A 248 2.72 -24.02 14.03
CA THR A 248 3.32 -22.70 14.27
C THR A 248 4.14 -22.67 15.56
N ALA A 249 3.67 -23.33 16.63
CA ALA A 249 4.40 -23.46 17.87
C ALA A 249 5.71 -24.24 17.68
N GLU A 250 5.68 -25.36 16.94
CA GLU A 250 6.87 -26.13 16.57
C GLU A 250 7.87 -25.27 15.80
N ARG A 251 7.41 -24.51 14.80
CA ARG A 251 8.28 -23.57 14.05
C ARG A 251 8.87 -22.47 14.92
N LEU A 252 8.10 -21.88 15.84
CA LEU A 252 8.63 -20.90 16.79
C LEU A 252 9.71 -21.50 17.68
N ALA A 253 9.56 -22.78 18.07
CA ALA A 253 10.58 -23.50 18.81
C ALA A 253 11.80 -23.85 17.93
N GLU A 254 11.62 -24.21 16.66
CA GLU A 254 12.71 -24.48 15.71
C GLU A 254 13.49 -23.21 15.34
N GLN A 255 12.81 -22.09 15.12
CA GLN A 255 13.46 -20.78 14.88
C GLN A 255 14.39 -20.38 16.02
N ARG A 256 14.06 -20.77 17.26
CA ARG A 256 14.93 -20.60 18.43
C ARG A 256 16.10 -21.58 18.48
N ARG A 257 15.97 -22.75 17.84
CA ARG A 257 17.02 -23.79 17.74
C ARG A 257 17.87 -23.66 16.48
N GLY A 258 17.58 -22.71 15.58
CA GLY A 258 18.44 -22.40 14.44
C GLY A 258 19.88 -22.16 14.93
N PRO A 259 20.90 -22.44 14.10
CA PRO A 259 22.28 -22.54 14.56
C PRO A 259 22.60 -21.32 15.42
N GLU A 260 22.88 -21.61 16.69
CA GLU A 260 23.24 -20.60 17.68
C GLU A 260 24.34 -19.70 17.10
N THR A 261 24.42 -18.51 17.66
CA THR A 261 25.41 -17.45 17.45
C THR A 261 26.89 -17.87 17.47
N GLU A 262 27.21 -19.16 17.49
CA GLU A 262 28.54 -19.75 17.41
C GLU A 262 29.05 -19.77 15.96
N GLY A 263 30.02 -18.90 15.70
CA GLY A 263 30.69 -18.79 14.41
C GLY A 263 31.43 -17.47 14.31
N ARG A 264 32.58 -17.48 13.62
CA ARG A 264 33.35 -16.25 13.37
C ARG A 264 32.49 -15.29 12.54
N VAL A 265 32.34 -14.05 13.01
CA VAL A 265 31.73 -12.96 12.23
C VAL A 265 32.72 -12.53 11.15
N ALA A 266 32.23 -12.31 9.93
CA ALA A 266 33.03 -11.84 8.80
C ALA A 266 33.62 -10.45 9.11
N ASP A 267 34.89 -10.25 8.76
CA ASP A 267 35.49 -8.91 8.77
C ASP A 267 34.81 -8.04 7.69
N PRO A 268 34.64 -6.72 7.88
CA PRO A 268 34.09 -5.82 6.87
C PRO A 268 34.72 -5.92 5.47
N LYS A 269 35.96 -6.39 5.35
CA LYS A 269 36.63 -6.63 4.06
C LYS A 269 36.18 -7.92 3.36
N GLU A 270 35.70 -8.89 4.11
CA GLU A 270 35.19 -10.18 3.59
C GLU A 270 33.72 -10.06 3.13
N VAL A 271 32.99 -9.08 3.65
CA VAL A 271 31.62 -8.78 3.21
C VAL A 271 31.62 -8.30 1.75
N PRO A 272 30.69 -8.80 0.90
CA PRO A 272 30.54 -8.33 -0.47
C PRO A 272 30.45 -6.81 -0.55
N ALA A 273 31.27 -6.19 -1.40
CA ALA A 273 31.31 -4.73 -1.56
C ALA A 273 29.92 -4.13 -1.83
N VAL A 274 29.07 -4.86 -2.55
CA VAL A 274 27.69 -4.43 -2.82
C VAL A 274 26.84 -4.28 -1.55
N LEU A 275 27.03 -5.12 -0.52
CA LEU A 275 26.32 -5.00 0.76
C LEU A 275 26.93 -3.88 1.62
N ARG A 276 28.25 -3.76 1.62
CA ARG A 276 28.97 -2.74 2.39
C ARG A 276 28.72 -1.32 1.86
N ASP A 277 28.79 -1.14 0.55
CA ASP A 277 28.79 0.19 -0.09
C ASP A 277 27.36 0.66 -0.41
N ARG A 278 26.37 -0.26 -0.38
CA ARG A 278 24.94 -0.02 -0.66
C ARG A 278 24.71 0.86 -1.91
N PRO A 279 25.25 0.49 -3.09
CA PRO A 279 25.28 1.35 -4.27
C PRO A 279 23.89 1.69 -4.84
N TRP A 280 22.86 0.94 -4.46
CA TRP A 280 21.48 1.27 -4.82
C TRP A 280 20.96 2.52 -4.14
N ARG A 281 21.56 2.99 -3.03
CA ARG A 281 21.11 4.19 -2.33
C ARG A 281 21.45 5.46 -3.12
N PRO A 282 20.71 6.56 -2.88
CA PRO A 282 21.07 7.86 -3.42
C PRO A 282 22.49 8.27 -3.04
N GLY A 283 23.31 8.59 -4.03
CA GLY A 283 24.62 9.21 -3.82
C GLY A 283 24.48 10.60 -3.21
N THR A 284 25.47 11.03 -2.41
CA THR A 284 25.49 12.35 -1.77
C THR A 284 25.86 13.48 -2.73
N MET A 285 26.48 13.18 -3.88
CA MET A 285 26.77 14.14 -4.94
C MET A 285 25.71 14.07 -6.03
N LYS A 286 25.12 15.22 -6.37
CA LYS A 286 24.36 15.37 -7.61
C LYS A 286 25.33 15.12 -8.77
N GLY A 287 25.06 14.08 -9.56
CA GLY A 287 25.80 13.81 -10.79
C GLY A 287 25.78 15.03 -11.73
N PRO A 288 26.69 15.07 -12.72
CA PRO A 288 26.68 16.11 -13.74
C PRO A 288 25.30 16.21 -14.41
N ALA A 289 24.95 17.41 -14.85
CA ALA A 289 23.68 17.61 -15.56
C ALA A 289 23.62 16.66 -16.76
N PRO A 290 22.50 15.94 -16.95
CA PRO A 290 22.37 14.98 -18.04
C PRO A 290 22.54 15.70 -19.37
N ARG A 291 23.32 15.09 -20.26
CA ARG A 291 23.50 15.57 -21.63
C ARG A 291 22.18 15.48 -22.39
N VAL A 292 21.88 16.50 -23.18
CA VAL A 292 20.64 16.60 -23.95
C VAL A 292 20.99 16.94 -25.40
N ALA A 293 20.21 16.43 -26.34
CA ALA A 293 20.33 16.72 -27.77
C ALA A 293 18.98 17.19 -28.32
N LYS A 294 19.01 18.04 -29.34
CA LYS A 294 17.82 18.36 -30.14
C LYS A 294 17.59 17.27 -31.17
N ALA A 295 17.14 16.10 -30.71
CA ALA A 295 16.84 14.96 -31.57
C ALA A 295 15.39 15.00 -32.07
N THR A 296 15.17 14.57 -33.30
CA THR A 296 13.83 14.33 -33.88
C THR A 296 13.81 12.94 -34.48
N LEU A 297 12.60 12.39 -34.71
CA LEU A 297 12.48 11.12 -35.42
C LEU A 297 13.02 11.29 -36.85
N PRO A 298 13.88 10.38 -37.34
CA PRO A 298 14.41 10.45 -38.70
C PRO A 298 13.29 10.27 -39.72
N GLU A 299 13.49 10.60 -41.00
CA GLU A 299 12.48 10.30 -42.02
C GLU A 299 12.38 8.77 -42.29
N GLY A 300 11.22 8.33 -42.78
CA GLY A 300 11.03 6.94 -43.23
C GLY A 300 11.04 5.88 -42.13
N TYR A 301 10.60 6.20 -40.91
CA TYR A 301 10.30 5.16 -39.90
C TYR A 301 8.97 4.48 -40.21
N GLU A 302 8.85 3.23 -39.77
CA GLU A 302 7.64 2.44 -39.93
C GLU A 302 6.62 2.78 -38.82
N GLU A 303 5.36 2.95 -39.20
CA GLU A 303 4.23 2.95 -38.28
C GLU A 303 3.12 2.06 -38.85
N ARG A 304 2.49 1.28 -37.97
CA ARG A 304 1.36 0.44 -38.36
C ARG A 304 0.39 0.24 -37.20
N VAL A 305 -0.82 -0.19 -37.54
CA VAL A 305 -1.83 -0.63 -36.58
C VAL A 305 -1.96 -2.14 -36.65
N GLU A 306 -1.77 -2.81 -35.51
CA GLU A 306 -2.01 -4.24 -35.32
C GLU A 306 -3.27 -4.42 -34.47
N LEU A 307 -4.43 -4.61 -35.12
CA LEU A 307 -5.69 -4.86 -34.41
C LEU A 307 -5.74 -6.29 -33.83
N PRO A 308 -6.41 -6.49 -32.68
CA PRO A 308 -6.70 -7.84 -32.19
C PRO A 308 -7.63 -8.59 -33.17
N GLU A 309 -7.56 -9.92 -33.15
CA GLU A 309 -8.39 -10.78 -34.01
C GLU A 309 -9.89 -10.59 -33.78
N GLN A 310 -10.27 -10.31 -32.52
CA GLN A 310 -11.65 -10.02 -32.13
C GLN A 310 -11.77 -8.59 -31.64
N LEU A 311 -12.66 -7.83 -32.28
CA LEU A 311 -13.07 -6.50 -31.84
C LEU A 311 -14.28 -6.61 -30.91
N PRO A 312 -14.42 -5.70 -29.93
CA PRO A 312 -15.62 -5.65 -29.09
C PRO A 312 -16.85 -5.26 -29.92
N GLU A 313 -18.04 -5.68 -29.46
CA GLU A 313 -19.30 -5.20 -30.02
C GLU A 313 -19.54 -3.74 -29.62
N GLY A 314 -20.06 -2.96 -30.57
CA GLY A 314 -20.47 -1.57 -30.30
C GLY A 314 -21.82 -1.51 -29.61
N HIS A 315 -22.07 -0.43 -28.86
CA HIS A 315 -23.31 -0.20 -28.12
C HIS A 315 -24.26 0.78 -28.82
N VAL A 316 -23.79 1.48 -29.86
CA VAL A 316 -24.59 2.44 -30.64
C VAL A 316 -25.25 1.74 -31.82
N GLU A 317 -26.44 1.19 -31.59
CA GLU A 317 -27.21 0.49 -32.64
C GLU A 317 -27.98 1.45 -33.57
N GLN A 318 -28.40 2.62 -33.07
CA GLN A 318 -29.22 3.57 -33.81
C GLN A 318 -28.68 4.99 -33.70
N TYR A 319 -28.26 5.55 -34.84
CA TYR A 319 -27.78 6.91 -34.93
C TYR A 319 -28.25 7.63 -36.20
N ARG A 320 -28.19 8.96 -36.18
CA ARG A 320 -28.31 9.82 -37.36
C ARG A 320 -27.21 10.86 -37.40
N ALA A 321 -26.93 11.43 -38.57
CA ALA A 321 -26.04 12.57 -38.68
C ALA A 321 -26.58 13.80 -37.92
N MET A 322 -25.66 14.61 -37.38
CA MET A 322 -25.98 15.90 -36.75
C MET A 322 -26.51 16.93 -37.76
N THR A 323 -27.44 17.79 -37.32
CA THR A 323 -27.77 19.02 -38.06
C THR A 323 -26.66 20.06 -37.91
N LYS A 324 -26.72 21.13 -38.70
CA LYS A 324 -25.72 22.23 -38.62
C LYS A 324 -25.73 22.91 -37.25
N GLU A 325 -26.90 23.07 -36.64
CA GLU A 325 -27.05 23.67 -35.31
C GLU A 325 -26.53 22.75 -34.20
N GLU A 326 -26.76 21.44 -34.33
CA GLU A 326 -26.24 20.43 -33.38
C GLU A 326 -24.72 20.35 -33.45
N LEU A 327 -24.15 20.36 -34.66
CA LEU A 327 -22.69 20.37 -34.85
C LEU A 327 -22.05 21.64 -34.29
N ALA A 328 -22.70 22.80 -34.43
CA ALA A 328 -22.21 24.05 -33.84
C ALA A 328 -22.16 23.99 -32.30
N LYS A 329 -23.17 23.38 -31.67
CA LYS A 329 -23.19 23.14 -30.22
C LYS A 329 -22.10 22.16 -29.80
N TRP A 330 -21.92 21.07 -30.56
CA TRP A 330 -20.88 20.09 -30.30
C TRP A 330 -19.47 20.71 -30.39
N ARG A 331 -19.20 21.56 -31.40
CA ARG A 331 -17.92 22.28 -31.50
C ARG A 331 -17.66 23.17 -30.29
N ALA A 332 -18.70 23.78 -29.71
CA ALA A 332 -18.55 24.54 -28.48
C ALA A 332 -18.21 23.66 -27.26
N SER A 333 -18.70 22.42 -27.19
CA SER A 333 -18.35 21.49 -26.10
C SER A 333 -16.94 20.90 -26.24
N VAL A 334 -16.35 20.91 -27.44
CA VAL A 334 -14.92 20.57 -27.63
C VAL A 334 -14.03 21.56 -26.88
N GLU A 335 -14.40 22.84 -26.82
CA GLU A 335 -13.62 23.85 -26.08
C GLU A 335 -13.68 23.64 -24.56
N THR A 336 -14.75 23.06 -24.03
CA THR A 336 -14.90 22.75 -22.60
C THR A 336 -14.33 21.39 -22.20
N GLY A 337 -13.98 20.53 -23.16
CA GLY A 337 -13.44 19.20 -22.93
C GLY A 337 -14.50 18.10 -22.69
N ASP A 338 -15.77 18.39 -22.94
CA ASP A 338 -16.92 17.51 -22.69
C ASP A 338 -17.45 16.83 -23.97
N ALA A 339 -16.72 16.89 -25.08
CA ALA A 339 -17.19 16.37 -26.37
C ALA A 339 -17.05 14.85 -26.51
N VAL A 340 -18.07 14.21 -27.08
CA VAL A 340 -18.10 12.77 -27.42
C VAL A 340 -18.30 12.59 -28.93
N ASP A 341 -17.72 11.55 -29.53
CA ASP A 341 -17.88 11.19 -30.95
C ASP A 341 -19.31 10.80 -31.34
N PHE A 342 -20.11 10.33 -30.38
CA PHE A 342 -21.56 10.21 -30.46
C PHE A 342 -22.23 11.00 -29.34
N SER A 343 -22.92 12.10 -29.69
CA SER A 343 -23.68 12.90 -28.72
C SER A 343 -25.08 12.33 -28.50
N TYR A 344 -25.61 12.42 -27.29
CA TYR A 344 -27.01 12.08 -27.01
C TYR A 344 -27.92 13.31 -27.15
N SER A 345 -29.13 13.15 -27.70
CA SER A 345 -30.18 14.18 -27.62
C SER A 345 -31.23 13.77 -26.57
N HIS A 346 -31.27 14.44 -25.42
CA HIS A 346 -32.40 14.33 -24.49
C HIS A 346 -33.54 15.25 -24.93
N THR A 347 -34.45 14.74 -25.75
CA THR A 347 -35.77 15.36 -25.90
C THR A 347 -36.77 14.64 -25.01
N PRO A 348 -37.46 15.34 -24.08
CA PRO A 348 -38.52 14.74 -23.28
C PRO A 348 -39.59 14.17 -24.22
N ARG A 349 -39.82 12.83 -24.15
CA ARG A 349 -40.74 12.02 -24.98
C ARG A 349 -40.23 11.48 -26.34
N ALA A 350 -38.95 11.60 -26.70
CA ALA A 350 -38.40 10.90 -27.87
C ALA A 350 -37.55 9.68 -27.47
N GLU A 351 -37.47 8.68 -28.35
CA GLU A 351 -36.48 7.60 -28.27
C GLU A 351 -35.06 8.19 -28.21
N ILE A 352 -34.17 7.62 -27.39
CA ILE A 352 -32.75 8.00 -27.34
C ILE A 352 -32.17 7.73 -28.73
N ARG A 353 -31.77 8.79 -29.45
CA ARG A 353 -31.06 8.68 -30.72
C ARG A 353 -29.66 9.25 -30.55
N TYR A 354 -28.66 8.46 -30.90
CA TYR A 354 -27.28 8.93 -30.97
C TYR A 354 -27.11 9.83 -32.19
N LEU A 355 -26.38 10.93 -31.99
CA LEU A 355 -26.01 11.86 -33.05
C LEU A 355 -24.57 11.61 -33.43
N GLN A 356 -24.35 11.18 -34.67
CA GLN A 356 -23.01 10.92 -35.20
C GLN A 356 -22.34 12.25 -35.55
N VAL A 357 -21.18 12.49 -34.93
CA VAL A 357 -20.27 13.59 -35.29
C VAL A 357 -19.59 13.23 -36.62
N PRO A 358 -19.39 14.20 -37.54
CA PRO A 358 -18.57 13.96 -38.72
C PRO A 358 -17.20 13.37 -38.33
N PRO A 359 -16.75 12.25 -38.94
CA PRO A 359 -15.54 11.54 -38.52
C PRO A 359 -14.28 12.42 -38.46
N GLU A 360 -14.13 13.37 -39.39
CA GLU A 360 -13.00 14.30 -39.42
C GLU A 360 -13.00 15.28 -38.24
N GLU A 361 -14.18 15.77 -37.85
CA GLU A 361 -14.33 16.68 -36.71
C GLU A 361 -14.05 15.95 -35.39
N GLY A 362 -14.63 14.74 -35.25
CA GLY A 362 -14.38 13.87 -34.09
C GLY A 362 -12.89 13.53 -33.95
N LEU A 363 -12.23 13.19 -35.07
CA LEU A 363 -10.80 12.89 -35.09
C LEU A 363 -9.93 14.11 -34.76
N ALA A 364 -10.27 15.29 -35.28
CA ALA A 364 -9.57 16.53 -34.95
C ALA A 364 -9.70 16.84 -33.45
N ALA A 365 -10.91 16.76 -32.89
CA ALA A 365 -11.11 16.95 -31.45
C ALA A 365 -10.40 15.88 -30.61
N TRP A 366 -10.41 14.61 -31.06
CA TRP A 366 -9.71 13.49 -30.43
C TRP A 366 -8.20 13.73 -30.35
N SER A 367 -7.58 14.20 -31.45
CA SER A 367 -6.14 14.46 -31.54
C SER A 367 -5.64 15.48 -30.53
N THR A 368 -6.50 16.41 -30.11
CA THR A 368 -6.19 17.43 -29.08
C THR A 368 -6.47 16.96 -27.65
N GLY A 369 -6.94 15.73 -27.46
CA GLY A 369 -7.31 15.19 -26.16
C GLY A 369 -8.63 15.73 -25.59
N ARG A 370 -9.44 16.44 -26.40
CA ARG A 370 -10.68 17.10 -25.98
C ARG A 370 -11.97 16.36 -26.36
N CYS A 371 -11.82 15.16 -26.94
CA CYS A 371 -12.94 14.30 -27.30
C CYS A 371 -12.80 12.90 -26.68
N TRP A 372 -13.94 12.32 -26.36
CA TRP A 372 -14.15 10.99 -25.80
C TRP A 372 -14.87 10.09 -26.82
N THR A 373 -14.70 8.78 -26.68
CA THR A 373 -15.45 7.81 -27.49
C THR A 373 -16.63 7.29 -26.69
N ALA A 374 -17.83 7.32 -27.27
CA ALA A 374 -19.02 6.68 -26.74
C ALA A 374 -18.96 5.16 -26.93
N GLU A 375 -18.24 4.72 -27.96
CA GLU A 375 -17.97 3.31 -28.26
C GLU A 375 -16.69 2.81 -27.59
N PRO A 376 -16.51 1.48 -27.45
CA PRO A 376 -15.23 0.89 -27.07
C PRO A 376 -14.09 1.44 -27.94
N VAL A 377 -13.07 1.96 -27.27
CA VAL A 377 -11.94 2.67 -27.89
C VAL A 377 -11.18 1.86 -28.96
N LEU A 378 -11.26 0.52 -28.93
CA LEU A 378 -10.71 -0.34 -29.99
C LEU A 378 -11.44 -0.16 -31.34
N LEU A 379 -12.73 0.12 -31.33
CA LEU A 379 -13.49 0.42 -32.55
C LEU A 379 -13.04 1.75 -33.16
N TRP A 380 -12.66 2.71 -32.32
CA TRP A 380 -12.07 3.98 -32.77
C TRP A 380 -10.74 3.76 -33.49
N VAL A 381 -9.88 2.88 -32.94
CA VAL A 381 -8.62 2.48 -33.62
C VAL A 381 -8.92 1.77 -34.94
N ALA A 382 -9.91 0.88 -34.97
CA ALA A 382 -10.28 0.17 -36.20
C ALA A 382 -10.83 1.10 -37.29
N ALA A 383 -11.60 2.12 -36.91
CA ALA A 383 -12.19 3.08 -37.83
C ALA A 383 -11.18 4.09 -38.39
N HIS A 384 -10.25 4.56 -37.56
CA HIS A 384 -9.36 5.68 -37.90
C HIS A 384 -7.89 5.30 -38.11
N GLY A 385 -7.50 4.05 -37.79
CA GLY A 385 -6.14 3.57 -37.95
C GLY A 385 -5.11 4.47 -37.25
N LEU A 386 -3.98 4.74 -37.93
CA LEU A 386 -2.91 5.59 -37.41
C LEU A 386 -3.36 7.03 -37.11
N ALA A 387 -4.42 7.52 -37.75
CA ALA A 387 -4.87 8.89 -37.55
C ALA A 387 -5.38 9.14 -36.11
N ALA A 388 -5.78 8.08 -35.39
CA ALA A 388 -6.17 8.16 -33.99
C ALA A 388 -4.99 8.28 -33.01
N LEU A 389 -3.76 7.98 -33.43
CA LEU A 389 -2.58 7.88 -32.56
C LEU A 389 -2.37 9.14 -31.70
N ASP A 390 -2.53 10.32 -32.30
CA ASP A 390 -2.26 11.62 -31.67
C ASP A 390 -3.08 11.84 -30.40
N GLY A 391 -4.32 11.33 -30.37
CA GLY A 391 -5.16 11.43 -29.19
C GLY A 391 -4.80 10.43 -28.09
N PHE A 392 -4.12 9.33 -28.39
CA PHE A 392 -3.68 8.33 -27.41
C PHE A 392 -2.38 8.70 -26.70
N ILE A 393 -1.48 9.39 -27.39
CA ILE A 393 -0.20 9.82 -26.84
C ILE A 393 -0.30 11.08 -25.97
N GLN A 394 -1.51 11.64 -25.83
CA GLN A 394 -1.75 12.79 -24.95
C GLN A 394 -1.51 12.42 -23.47
N PRO A 395 -0.76 13.22 -22.69
CA PRO A 395 -0.46 12.92 -21.28
C PRO A 395 -1.70 12.69 -20.40
N SER A 396 -2.82 13.35 -20.73
CA SER A 396 -4.11 13.21 -20.02
C SER A 396 -4.69 11.79 -20.10
N ARG A 397 -4.37 11.02 -21.15
CA ARG A 397 -4.90 9.66 -21.36
C ARG A 397 -4.32 8.63 -20.40
N LEU A 398 -3.24 8.93 -19.67
CA LEU A 398 -2.67 8.00 -18.70
C LEU A 398 -3.67 7.67 -17.57
N GLY A 399 -4.55 8.61 -17.20
CA GLY A 399 -5.58 8.40 -16.17
C GLY A 399 -6.61 7.33 -16.56
N TRP A 400 -6.75 7.00 -17.85
CA TRP A 400 -7.72 6.03 -18.33
C TRP A 400 -7.40 4.60 -17.90
N LEU A 401 -6.15 4.35 -17.55
CA LEU A 401 -5.69 3.07 -17.01
C LEU A 401 -6.12 2.82 -15.56
N ASP A 402 -6.80 3.79 -14.93
CA ASP A 402 -7.30 3.72 -13.57
C ASP A 402 -8.83 3.47 -13.51
N TYR A 403 -9.54 3.45 -14.65
CA TYR A 403 -10.99 3.24 -14.77
C TYR A 403 -11.39 1.77 -15.07
N GLU A 404 -12.69 1.45 -14.96
CA GLU A 404 -13.23 0.10 -15.15
C GLU A 404 -12.89 -0.53 -16.52
N LEU A 405 -12.74 0.29 -17.56
CA LEU A 405 -12.40 -0.16 -18.93
C LEU A 405 -10.90 -0.13 -19.23
N ALA A 406 -10.02 -0.06 -18.23
CA ALA A 406 -8.58 0.11 -18.42
C ALA A 406 -7.93 -1.00 -19.29
N ASP A 407 -8.43 -2.24 -19.26
CA ASP A 407 -7.93 -3.33 -20.12
C ASP A 407 -8.19 -3.07 -21.61
N GLN A 408 -9.35 -2.53 -21.98
CA GLN A 408 -9.66 -2.16 -23.36
C GLN A 408 -8.79 -0.99 -23.84
N HIS A 409 -8.59 0.02 -22.98
CA HIS A 409 -7.72 1.15 -23.28
C HIS A 409 -6.27 0.71 -23.48
N PHE A 410 -5.75 -0.15 -22.60
CA PHE A 410 -4.40 -0.68 -22.75
C PHE A 410 -4.26 -1.51 -24.03
N ALA A 411 -5.28 -2.31 -24.39
CA ALA A 411 -5.30 -3.04 -25.65
C ALA A 411 -5.26 -2.10 -26.87
N ALA A 412 -6.03 -1.02 -26.86
CA ALA A 412 -6.00 -0.01 -27.93
C ALA A 412 -4.62 0.66 -28.06
N LEU A 413 -3.97 1.00 -26.94
CA LEU A 413 -2.60 1.52 -26.95
C LEU A 413 -1.62 0.53 -27.60
N CYS A 414 -1.77 -0.77 -27.33
CA CYS A 414 -0.91 -1.82 -27.89
C CYS A 414 -1.08 -2.01 -29.40
N CYS A 415 -2.16 -1.51 -30.00
CA CYS A 415 -2.39 -1.61 -31.44
C CYS A 415 -1.44 -0.71 -32.23
N PHE A 416 -0.90 0.35 -31.65
CA PHE A 416 -0.06 1.32 -32.35
C PHE A 416 1.43 0.96 -32.30
N VAL A 417 1.91 0.23 -33.30
CA VAL A 417 3.35 -0.06 -33.45
C VAL A 417 4.00 1.14 -34.13
N SER A 418 4.50 2.07 -33.31
CA SER A 418 5.03 3.37 -33.74
C SER A 418 6.12 3.87 -32.79
N PRO A 419 7.17 4.56 -33.29
CA PRO A 419 8.12 5.27 -32.43
C PRO A 419 7.44 6.33 -31.54
N ARG A 420 6.35 6.96 -32.00
CA ARG A 420 5.63 8.01 -31.27
C ARG A 420 4.88 7.46 -30.05
N MET A 421 4.49 6.18 -30.08
CA MET A 421 3.86 5.50 -28.93
C MET A 421 4.88 5.08 -27.86
N ALA A 422 6.15 4.95 -28.21
CA ALA A 422 7.18 4.42 -27.32
C ALA A 422 7.33 5.18 -25.98
N PRO A 423 7.37 6.53 -25.96
CA PRO A 423 7.44 7.29 -24.70
C PRO A 423 6.22 7.06 -23.80
N MET A 424 5.03 6.90 -24.39
CA MET A 424 3.82 6.61 -23.62
C MET A 424 3.91 5.22 -22.97
N MET A 425 4.36 4.21 -23.70
CA MET A 425 4.56 2.86 -23.16
C MET A 425 5.66 2.81 -22.09
N ALA A 426 6.74 3.58 -22.25
CA ALA A 426 7.76 3.75 -21.23
C ALA A 426 7.19 4.40 -19.96
N ARG A 427 6.40 5.47 -20.11
CA ARG A 427 5.70 6.13 -18.99
C ARG A 427 4.72 5.20 -18.29
N ILE A 428 3.95 4.39 -19.03
CA ILE A 428 3.07 3.36 -18.44
C ILE A 428 3.90 2.34 -17.66
N ALA A 429 5.03 1.91 -18.22
CA ALA A 429 5.94 1.00 -17.57
C ALA A 429 6.40 1.55 -16.22
N VAL A 430 6.78 2.82 -16.13
CA VAL A 430 7.26 3.45 -14.89
C VAL A 430 6.11 3.78 -13.92
N ALA A 431 5.09 4.49 -14.41
CA ALA A 431 4.08 5.15 -13.57
C ALA A 431 2.91 4.26 -13.16
N ARG A 432 2.71 3.08 -13.77
CA ARG A 432 1.54 2.23 -13.50
C ARG A 432 1.92 0.79 -13.15
N LYS A 433 1.98 0.47 -11.84
CA LYS A 433 2.39 -0.86 -11.32
C LYS A 433 1.60 -2.02 -11.96
N LYS A 434 0.28 -1.89 -12.14
CA LYS A 434 -0.59 -2.91 -12.76
C LYS A 434 -0.20 -3.21 -14.22
N TRP A 435 0.21 -2.19 -14.98
CA TRP A 435 0.42 -2.27 -16.42
C TRP A 435 1.88 -2.46 -16.81
N ARG A 436 2.81 -2.24 -15.86
CA ARG A 436 4.27 -2.30 -16.08
C ARG A 436 4.73 -3.52 -16.87
N ALA A 437 4.39 -4.73 -16.41
CA ALA A 437 4.84 -5.94 -17.07
C ALA A 437 4.27 -6.11 -18.49
N LYS A 438 3.03 -5.67 -18.73
CA LYS A 438 2.43 -5.71 -20.07
C LYS A 438 3.10 -4.70 -21.01
N ALA A 439 3.37 -3.48 -20.54
CA ALA A 439 4.03 -2.43 -21.31
C ALA A 439 5.48 -2.79 -21.69
N LEU A 440 6.26 -3.33 -20.74
CA LEU A 440 7.63 -3.78 -21.01
C LEU A 440 7.69 -4.92 -22.05
N ARG A 441 6.78 -5.91 -21.96
CA ARG A 441 6.68 -6.96 -22.98
C ARG A 441 6.31 -6.43 -24.36
N TRP A 442 5.44 -5.44 -24.43
CA TRP A 442 5.09 -4.79 -25.68
C TRP A 442 6.31 -4.06 -26.29
N LEU A 443 7.06 -3.31 -25.47
CA LEU A 443 8.30 -2.65 -25.91
C LEU A 443 9.33 -3.66 -26.43
N GLU A 444 9.51 -4.79 -25.73
CA GLU A 444 10.43 -5.87 -26.13
C GLU A 444 10.01 -6.50 -27.47
N ARG A 445 8.72 -6.81 -27.63
CA ARG A 445 8.17 -7.39 -28.87
C ARG A 445 8.35 -6.50 -30.09
N HIS A 446 8.29 -5.18 -29.91
CA HIS A 446 8.34 -4.19 -31.00
C HIS A 446 9.62 -3.35 -31.01
N VAL A 447 10.70 -3.87 -30.41
CA VAL A 447 11.95 -3.14 -30.15
C VAL A 447 12.51 -2.40 -31.38
N GLU A 448 12.47 -3.04 -32.57
CA GLU A 448 12.97 -2.46 -33.82
C GLU A 448 12.28 -1.15 -34.20
N THR A 449 10.99 -1.02 -33.92
CA THR A 449 10.21 0.20 -34.20
C THR A 449 10.33 1.20 -33.06
N VAL A 450 10.15 0.75 -31.81
CA VAL A 450 10.03 1.64 -30.65
C VAL A 450 11.37 2.23 -30.22
N ALA A 451 12.50 1.60 -30.57
CA ALA A 451 13.83 2.08 -30.21
C ALA A 451 14.07 3.53 -30.66
N LEU A 452 13.63 3.92 -31.86
CA LEU A 452 13.75 5.29 -32.37
C LEU A 452 13.07 6.31 -31.45
N GLY A 453 11.87 6.00 -30.98
CA GLY A 453 11.11 6.88 -30.08
C GLY A 453 11.75 7.00 -28.71
N LEU A 454 12.25 5.88 -28.17
CA LEU A 454 12.91 5.84 -26.87
C LEU A 454 14.24 6.61 -26.88
N VAL A 455 15.10 6.44 -27.90
CA VAL A 455 16.39 7.15 -27.96
C VAL A 455 16.21 8.66 -28.14
N VAL A 456 15.20 9.08 -28.92
CA VAL A 456 14.86 10.51 -29.07
C VAL A 456 14.33 11.07 -27.74
N ALA A 457 13.44 10.36 -27.06
CA ALA A 457 12.91 10.79 -25.76
C ALA A 457 13.99 10.85 -24.68
N ALA A 458 14.91 9.88 -24.65
CA ALA A 458 16.04 9.85 -23.72
C ALA A 458 17.06 10.98 -23.97
N ALA A 459 17.20 11.44 -25.22
CA ALA A 459 18.03 12.59 -25.54
C ALA A 459 17.37 13.95 -25.22
N GLY A 460 16.07 13.96 -24.91
CA GLY A 460 15.28 15.17 -24.71
C GLY A 460 15.63 15.98 -23.45
N ALA A 461 15.25 17.25 -23.45
CA ALA A 461 15.48 18.17 -22.33
C ALA A 461 14.53 17.95 -21.14
N GLU A 462 13.33 17.42 -21.39
CA GLU A 462 12.32 17.21 -20.37
C GLU A 462 12.67 16.04 -19.45
N ARG A 463 12.69 16.30 -18.13
CA ARG A 463 13.15 15.33 -17.14
C ARG A 463 12.31 14.05 -17.10
N GLU A 464 10.99 14.16 -17.04
CA GLU A 464 10.10 12.99 -16.88
C GLU A 464 10.15 12.07 -18.10
N PRO A 465 9.86 12.53 -19.35
CA PRO A 465 9.92 11.66 -20.52
C PRO A 465 11.31 11.06 -20.75
N ARG A 466 12.37 11.83 -20.50
CA ARG A 466 13.75 11.32 -20.56
C ARG A 466 13.95 10.18 -19.58
N SER A 467 13.63 10.40 -18.30
CA SER A 467 13.84 9.40 -17.25
C SER A 467 13.02 8.12 -17.50
N ASP A 468 11.80 8.25 -18.02
CA ASP A 468 10.95 7.10 -18.37
C ASP A 468 11.57 6.30 -19.53
N ALA A 469 12.05 7.00 -20.57
CA ALA A 469 12.72 6.39 -21.71
C ALA A 469 14.06 5.74 -21.35
N GLU A 470 14.89 6.38 -20.50
CA GLU A 470 16.14 5.81 -19.99
C GLU A 470 15.90 4.47 -19.29
N GLN A 471 14.87 4.37 -18.44
CA GLN A 471 14.52 3.12 -17.76
C GLN A 471 14.09 2.02 -18.76
N ALA A 472 13.32 2.38 -19.79
CA ALA A 472 12.92 1.44 -20.84
C ALA A 472 14.12 0.97 -21.68
N LEU A 473 15.06 1.87 -22.04
CA LEU A 473 16.27 1.53 -22.78
C LEU A 473 17.19 0.59 -21.99
N LEU A 474 17.42 0.89 -20.70
CA LEU A 474 18.20 0.01 -19.81
C LEU A 474 17.56 -1.38 -19.67
N HIS A 475 16.22 -1.42 -19.56
CA HIS A 475 15.49 -2.70 -19.55
C HIS A 475 15.72 -3.51 -20.83
N LEU A 476 15.56 -2.89 -22.01
CA LEU A 476 15.73 -3.55 -23.31
C LEU A 476 17.19 -3.99 -23.54
N ALA A 477 18.16 -3.16 -23.15
CA ALA A 477 19.57 -3.51 -23.22
C ALA A 477 19.89 -4.74 -22.35
N GLY A 478 19.35 -4.81 -21.13
CA GLY A 478 19.47 -5.97 -20.24
C GLY A 478 18.82 -7.25 -20.79
N ARG A 479 17.92 -7.14 -21.78
CA ARG A 479 17.30 -8.26 -22.50
C ARG A 479 18.05 -8.66 -23.78
N GLY A 480 19.20 -8.03 -24.06
CA GLY A 480 20.05 -8.34 -25.21
C GLY A 480 19.81 -7.47 -26.45
N HIS A 481 19.00 -6.42 -26.36
CA HIS A 481 18.68 -5.56 -27.50
C HIS A 481 19.62 -4.36 -27.68
N ALA A 482 20.78 -4.33 -27.01
CA ALA A 482 21.70 -3.19 -27.04
C ALA A 482 22.07 -2.75 -28.47
N GLU A 483 22.38 -3.69 -29.37
CA GLU A 483 22.77 -3.37 -30.75
C GLU A 483 21.62 -2.74 -31.57
N VAL A 484 20.38 -3.15 -31.33
CA VAL A 484 19.19 -2.54 -31.95
C VAL A 484 19.04 -1.08 -31.49
N LEU A 485 19.25 -0.83 -30.19
CA LEU A 485 19.23 0.51 -29.63
C LEU A 485 20.34 1.38 -30.22
N ARG A 486 21.56 0.85 -30.37
CA ARG A 486 22.69 1.56 -31.01
C ARG A 486 22.39 1.89 -32.48
N ALA A 487 21.83 0.96 -33.23
CA ALA A 487 21.43 1.20 -34.61
C ALA A 487 20.37 2.31 -34.73
N ALA A 488 19.38 2.31 -33.84
CA ALA A 488 18.37 3.37 -33.77
C ALA A 488 18.98 4.73 -33.40
N ALA A 489 19.83 4.79 -32.37
CA ALA A 489 20.48 6.02 -31.95
C ALA A 489 21.38 6.61 -33.05
N LYS A 490 22.11 5.75 -33.78
CA LYS A 490 22.91 6.16 -34.95
C LYS A 490 22.07 6.82 -36.04
N ARG A 491 20.84 6.34 -36.29
CA ARG A 491 19.91 6.97 -37.24
C ARG A 491 19.44 8.36 -36.79
N CYS A 492 19.42 8.61 -35.49
CA CYS A 492 19.03 9.90 -34.90
C CYS A 492 20.22 10.89 -34.75
N GLY A 493 21.45 10.44 -34.99
CA GLY A 493 22.67 11.26 -35.02
C GLY A 493 23.69 10.92 -33.91
N ASP A 494 24.94 11.34 -34.12
CA ASP A 494 26.08 11.00 -33.26
C ASP A 494 25.92 11.46 -31.81
N GLU A 495 25.22 12.58 -31.58
CA GLU A 495 24.97 13.09 -30.23
C GLU A 495 24.00 12.17 -29.46
N VAL A 496 22.97 11.65 -30.13
CA VAL A 496 22.02 10.68 -29.53
C VAL A 496 22.73 9.36 -29.25
N MET A 497 23.62 8.92 -30.15
CA MET A 497 24.48 7.75 -29.94
C MET A 497 25.36 7.91 -28.70
N ALA A 498 26.02 9.05 -28.54
CA ALA A 498 26.84 9.33 -27.36
C ALA A 498 26.03 9.33 -26.05
N ILE A 499 24.80 9.89 -26.05
CA ILE A 499 23.89 9.85 -24.90
C ILE A 499 23.49 8.41 -24.57
N LEU A 500 23.18 7.59 -25.58
CA LEU A 500 22.84 6.18 -25.37
C LEU A 500 24.04 5.40 -24.80
N ASP A 501 25.24 5.56 -25.35
CA ASP A 501 26.42 4.84 -24.85
C ASP A 501 26.77 5.26 -23.42
N GLU A 502 26.64 6.55 -23.08
CA GLU A 502 26.79 7.04 -21.70
C GLU A 502 25.74 6.42 -20.77
N LEU A 503 24.48 6.32 -21.21
CA LEU A 503 23.41 5.66 -20.46
C LEU A 503 23.72 4.17 -20.23
N LEU A 504 24.14 3.45 -21.27
CA LEU A 504 24.45 2.02 -21.20
C LEU A 504 25.75 1.73 -20.42
N ALA A 505 26.63 2.71 -20.28
CA ALA A 505 27.85 2.62 -19.46
C ALA A 505 27.60 2.90 -17.97
N ARG A 506 26.40 3.35 -17.57
CA ARG A 506 26.06 3.57 -16.15
C ARG A 506 26.19 2.25 -15.37
N ASP A 507 26.71 2.35 -14.15
CA ASP A 507 26.80 1.18 -13.27
C ASP A 507 25.39 0.63 -12.99
N PRO A 508 25.08 -0.62 -13.39
CA PRO A 508 23.77 -1.23 -13.17
C PRO A 508 23.43 -1.40 -11.67
N LEU A 509 24.41 -1.24 -10.77
CA LEU A 509 24.19 -1.24 -9.34
C LEU A 509 23.67 0.11 -8.81
N ALA A 510 23.93 1.21 -9.49
CA ALA A 510 23.63 2.56 -9.02
C ALA A 510 22.22 3.03 -9.42
N ILE A 511 21.18 2.49 -8.78
CA ILE A 511 19.76 2.71 -9.14
C ILE A 511 19.06 3.86 -8.41
N ASP A 512 19.75 4.60 -7.52
CA ASP A 512 19.21 5.76 -6.77
C ASP A 512 17.83 5.48 -6.11
N ALA A 513 17.72 4.32 -5.47
CA ALA A 513 16.51 3.82 -4.84
C ALA A 513 16.46 4.19 -3.36
N LYS A 514 15.35 4.82 -2.94
CA LYS A 514 15.03 4.98 -1.53
C LYS A 514 14.46 3.67 -0.96
N PRO A 515 15.07 3.07 0.07
CA PRO A 515 14.53 1.86 0.68
C PRO A 515 13.14 2.07 1.27
N PRO A 516 12.22 1.11 1.09
CA PRO A 516 10.94 1.15 1.77
C PRO A 516 11.16 1.04 3.29
N LYS A 517 10.28 1.67 4.08
CA LYS A 517 10.32 1.52 5.54
C LYS A 517 10.12 0.04 5.90
N ARG A 518 10.98 -0.47 6.77
CA ARG A 518 10.89 -1.84 7.29
C ARG A 518 9.52 -2.05 7.95
N PRO A 519 8.80 -3.16 7.65
CA PRO A 519 7.58 -3.49 8.39
C PRO A 519 7.90 -3.73 9.87
N ALA A 520 6.99 -3.31 10.76
CA ALA A 520 7.15 -3.51 12.21
C ALA A 520 7.24 -4.99 12.60
N PHE A 521 6.59 -5.88 11.83
CA PHE A 521 6.62 -7.34 12.06
C PHE A 521 7.91 -8.03 11.57
N LEU A 522 8.85 -7.30 10.95
CA LEU A 522 10.13 -7.87 10.50
C LEU A 522 11.22 -7.70 11.57
N HIS A 523 11.65 -8.82 12.12
CA HIS A 523 12.72 -8.92 13.10
C HIS A 523 13.91 -9.66 12.47
N LEU A 524 15.00 -8.95 12.18
CA LEU A 524 16.20 -9.55 11.57
C LEU A 524 16.89 -10.56 12.49
N ASP A 525 16.83 -10.34 13.80
CA ASP A 525 17.45 -11.21 14.80
C ASP A 525 16.79 -12.60 14.84
N GLY A 526 15.53 -12.68 14.41
CA GLY A 526 14.78 -13.93 14.28
C GLY A 526 14.93 -14.62 12.92
N LEU A 527 15.74 -14.09 12.00
CA LEU A 527 16.03 -14.73 10.71
C LEU A 527 17.25 -15.65 10.82
N PRO A 528 17.31 -16.75 10.04
CA PRO A 528 18.51 -17.57 9.94
C PRO A 528 19.77 -16.75 9.61
N ALA A 529 20.91 -17.18 10.13
CA ALA A 529 22.19 -16.57 9.80
C ALA A 529 22.55 -16.81 8.33
N VAL A 530 23.17 -15.80 7.69
CA VAL A 530 23.77 -15.93 6.36
C VAL A 530 25.27 -16.10 6.52
N THR A 531 25.84 -17.11 5.91
CA THR A 531 27.27 -17.39 5.95
C THR A 531 27.90 -17.13 4.58
N LEU A 532 29.14 -16.64 4.59
CA LEU A 532 30.02 -16.60 3.44
C LEU A 532 30.43 -18.04 3.06
N THR A 533 30.87 -18.24 1.82
CA THR A 533 31.41 -19.54 1.35
C THR A 533 32.62 -20.02 2.16
N ASN A 534 33.31 -19.11 2.88
CA ASN A 534 34.39 -19.43 3.81
C ASN A 534 33.92 -19.79 5.23
N GLY A 535 32.60 -19.87 5.46
CA GLY A 535 31.97 -20.22 6.74
C GLY A 535 31.79 -19.06 7.72
N ALA A 536 32.29 -17.85 7.42
CA ALA A 536 32.10 -16.70 8.29
C ALA A 536 30.66 -16.15 8.19
N ARG A 537 30.08 -15.73 9.30
CA ARG A 537 28.71 -15.18 9.33
C ARG A 537 28.69 -13.70 8.94
N LEU A 538 27.71 -13.28 8.14
CA LEU A 538 27.44 -11.86 7.89
C LEU A 538 27.06 -11.16 9.21
N ASP A 539 27.61 -9.97 9.43
CA ASP A 539 27.21 -9.12 10.55
C ASP A 539 25.80 -8.52 10.35
N ASP A 540 25.28 -7.87 11.39
CA ASP A 540 23.92 -7.33 11.36
C ASP A 540 23.75 -6.20 10.34
N ASP A 541 24.82 -5.42 10.07
CA ASP A 541 24.78 -4.36 9.05
C ASP A 541 24.67 -4.95 7.63
N ALA A 542 25.42 -6.00 7.32
CA ALA A 542 25.34 -6.69 6.03
C ALA A 542 24.00 -7.42 5.86
N ARG A 543 23.43 -7.96 6.93
CA ARG A 543 22.07 -8.58 6.91
C ARG A 543 20.98 -7.52 6.72
N ASP A 544 21.13 -6.34 7.31
CA ASP A 544 20.27 -5.19 7.03
C ASP A 544 20.39 -4.76 5.57
N ALA A 545 21.62 -4.60 5.05
CA ALA A 545 21.87 -4.24 3.67
C ALA A 545 21.28 -5.26 2.67
N LEU A 546 21.36 -6.56 2.97
CA LEU A 546 20.75 -7.61 2.15
C LEU A 546 19.23 -7.51 2.16
N THR A 547 18.64 -7.29 3.33
CA THR A 547 17.19 -7.04 3.47
C THR A 547 16.75 -5.85 2.64
N GLU A 548 17.50 -4.76 2.74
CA GLU A 548 17.26 -3.52 2.03
C GLU A 548 17.33 -3.72 0.51
N MET A 549 18.38 -4.39 0.03
CA MET A 549 18.59 -4.75 -1.38
C MET A 549 17.39 -5.52 -1.95
N LEU A 550 16.91 -6.54 -1.22
CA LEU A 550 15.76 -7.34 -1.63
C LEU A 550 14.47 -6.50 -1.67
N ALA A 551 14.35 -5.50 -0.79
CA ALA A 551 13.18 -4.64 -0.71
C ALA A 551 13.13 -3.53 -1.77
N VAL A 552 14.28 -2.97 -2.18
CA VAL A 552 14.34 -1.90 -3.21
C VAL A 552 14.07 -2.42 -4.61
N ALA A 553 14.45 -3.67 -4.89
CA ALA A 553 14.37 -4.26 -6.21
C ALA A 553 13.75 -5.67 -6.13
N PRO A 554 12.46 -5.76 -5.77
CA PRO A 554 11.77 -7.04 -5.56
C PRO A 554 11.70 -7.92 -6.81
N ARG A 555 11.90 -7.34 -8.00
CA ARG A 555 11.91 -8.08 -9.26
C ARG A 555 13.31 -8.42 -9.77
N GLY A 556 14.33 -8.16 -8.96
CA GLY A 556 15.72 -8.53 -9.24
C GLY A 556 16.63 -7.31 -9.20
N TYR A 557 17.73 -7.45 -8.47
CA TYR A 557 18.83 -6.48 -8.44
C TYR A 557 20.10 -7.16 -8.96
N PRO A 558 20.85 -6.57 -9.90
CA PRO A 558 22.06 -7.19 -10.44
C PRO A 558 23.11 -7.52 -9.37
N GLY A 559 23.15 -6.73 -8.30
CA GLY A 559 24.07 -6.94 -7.18
C GLY A 559 23.83 -8.23 -6.40
N LEU A 560 22.65 -8.84 -6.53
CA LEU A 560 22.35 -10.09 -5.84
C LEU A 560 23.17 -11.27 -6.37
N ALA A 561 23.56 -11.26 -7.65
CA ALA A 561 24.48 -12.26 -8.19
C ALA A 561 25.82 -12.25 -7.43
N ARG A 562 26.34 -11.06 -7.09
CA ARG A 562 27.58 -10.92 -6.30
C ARG A 562 27.43 -11.43 -4.87
N VAL A 563 26.22 -11.32 -4.29
CA VAL A 563 25.92 -11.90 -2.97
C VAL A 563 25.84 -13.42 -3.05
N ALA A 564 25.14 -13.95 -4.07
CA ALA A 564 25.01 -15.38 -4.29
C ALA A 564 26.35 -16.08 -4.54
N GLU A 565 27.29 -15.41 -5.21
CA GLU A 565 28.66 -15.92 -5.42
C GLU A 565 29.50 -15.95 -4.13
N ALA A 566 29.27 -15.00 -3.22
CA ALA A 566 30.09 -14.85 -2.02
C ALA A 566 29.56 -15.64 -0.81
N CYS A 567 28.27 -15.93 -0.78
CA CYS A 567 27.60 -16.58 0.34
C CYS A 567 27.27 -18.05 0.07
N ASP A 568 27.14 -18.82 1.15
CA ASP A 568 26.61 -20.17 1.12
C ASP A 568 25.13 -20.16 0.68
N ALA A 569 24.81 -20.97 -0.32
CA ALA A 569 23.50 -20.99 -0.96
C ALA A 569 22.37 -21.48 -0.01
N GLU A 570 22.65 -22.42 0.89
CA GLU A 570 21.68 -22.94 1.85
C GLU A 570 21.37 -21.90 2.92
N SER A 571 22.39 -21.20 3.42
CA SER A 571 22.22 -20.11 4.39
C SER A 571 21.42 -18.93 3.82
N LEU A 572 21.70 -18.53 2.57
CA LEU A 572 20.92 -17.50 1.87
C LEU A 572 19.47 -17.94 1.64
N ALA A 573 19.25 -19.20 1.26
CA ALA A 573 17.91 -19.76 1.09
C ALA A 573 17.13 -19.79 2.41
N GLY A 574 17.80 -20.14 3.52
CA GLY A 574 17.23 -20.10 4.86
C GLY A 574 16.80 -18.68 5.24
N PHE A 575 17.65 -17.68 4.98
CA PHE A 575 17.32 -16.27 5.22
C PHE A 575 16.11 -15.81 4.40
N ALA A 576 16.05 -16.12 3.10
CA ALA A 576 14.91 -15.82 2.24
C ALA A 576 13.62 -16.53 2.69
N GLY A 577 13.73 -17.78 3.13
CA GLY A 577 12.62 -18.53 3.72
C GLY A 577 12.12 -17.91 5.02
N GLY A 578 13.02 -17.43 5.88
CA GLY A 578 12.68 -16.68 7.09
C GLY A 578 11.90 -15.39 6.80
N LEU A 579 12.31 -14.64 5.76
CA LEU A 579 11.57 -13.46 5.31
C LEU A 579 10.15 -13.81 4.84
N LEU A 580 10.01 -14.91 4.07
CA LEU A 580 8.71 -15.42 3.63
C LEU A 580 7.83 -15.77 4.84
N GLU A 581 8.34 -16.49 5.84
CA GLU A 581 7.54 -16.85 7.01
C GLU A 581 7.15 -15.63 7.86
N GLN A 582 8.06 -14.68 8.11
CA GLN A 582 7.67 -13.44 8.83
C GLN A 582 6.65 -12.61 8.04
N TRP A 583 6.72 -12.59 6.70
CA TRP A 583 5.68 -11.98 5.87
C TRP A 583 4.31 -12.66 6.04
N LEU A 584 4.29 -13.99 6.11
CA LEU A 584 3.05 -14.75 6.35
C LEU A 584 2.47 -14.47 7.72
N LEU A 585 3.33 -14.37 8.74
CA LEU A 585 2.95 -14.00 10.10
C LEU A 585 2.34 -12.60 10.16
N GLY A 586 2.87 -11.65 9.37
CA GLY A 586 2.27 -10.33 9.16
C GLY A 586 0.94 -10.30 8.37
N ASP A 587 0.30 -11.45 8.12
CA ASP A 587 -0.86 -11.63 7.21
C ASP A 587 -0.57 -11.25 5.75
N ALA A 588 0.65 -11.51 5.27
CA ALA A 588 1.05 -11.40 3.87
C ALA A 588 0.56 -10.11 3.16
N PRO A 589 0.92 -8.92 3.69
CA PRO A 589 0.46 -7.64 3.16
C PRO A 589 1.08 -7.37 1.79
N GLY A 590 0.26 -6.88 0.85
CA GLY A 590 0.69 -6.67 -0.54
C GLY A 590 1.78 -5.61 -0.72
N ARG A 591 1.92 -4.68 0.22
CA ARG A 591 3.00 -3.66 0.21
C ARG A 591 4.38 -4.22 0.53
N HIS A 592 4.45 -5.44 1.06
CA HIS A 592 5.69 -6.14 1.42
C HIS A 592 5.82 -7.46 0.68
N ASP A 593 5.23 -7.57 -0.52
CA ASP A 593 5.35 -8.74 -1.41
C ASP A 593 6.79 -9.03 -1.84
N TRP A 594 7.72 -8.06 -1.69
CA TRP A 594 9.16 -8.26 -1.87
C TRP A 594 9.73 -9.41 -1.03
N MET A 595 9.17 -9.70 0.15
CA MET A 595 9.59 -10.82 0.99
C MET A 595 9.27 -12.18 0.35
N LEU A 596 8.15 -12.29 -0.37
CA LEU A 596 7.84 -13.46 -1.20
C LEU A 596 8.79 -13.54 -2.39
N HIS A 597 9.19 -12.40 -2.98
CA HIS A 597 10.14 -12.43 -4.08
C HIS A 597 11.58 -12.75 -3.64
N ALA A 598 11.93 -12.58 -2.37
CA ALA A 598 13.24 -12.99 -1.86
C ALA A 598 13.53 -14.48 -2.15
N VAL A 599 12.51 -15.35 -2.01
CA VAL A 599 12.66 -16.78 -2.32
C VAL A 599 12.72 -17.10 -3.82
N VAL A 600 12.28 -16.17 -4.66
CA VAL A 600 12.42 -16.28 -6.13
C VAL A 600 13.88 -16.06 -6.52
N HIS A 601 14.53 -15.10 -5.88
CA HIS A 601 15.91 -14.74 -6.23
C HIS A 601 16.96 -15.68 -5.64
N VAL A 602 16.63 -16.37 -4.55
CA VAL A 602 17.46 -17.42 -3.95
C VAL A 602 16.65 -18.72 -3.93
N PRO A 603 16.51 -19.39 -5.09
CA PRO A 603 15.66 -20.55 -5.22
C PRO A 603 16.19 -21.71 -4.37
N SER A 604 15.29 -22.34 -3.62
CA SER A 604 15.58 -23.57 -2.87
C SER A 604 14.42 -24.53 -2.96
N GLU A 605 14.74 -25.83 -2.81
CA GLU A 605 13.71 -26.84 -2.93
C GLU A 605 12.61 -26.64 -1.88
N ALA A 606 12.98 -26.31 -0.65
CA ALA A 606 12.06 -26.10 0.47
C ALA A 606 11.17 -24.86 0.26
N ASN A 607 11.75 -23.73 -0.16
CA ASN A 607 11.00 -22.49 -0.33
C ASN A 607 9.99 -22.57 -1.48
N GLU A 608 10.35 -23.21 -2.60
CA GLU A 608 9.41 -23.38 -3.72
C GLU A 608 8.22 -24.28 -3.33
N ARG A 609 8.46 -25.40 -2.62
CA ARG A 609 7.37 -26.24 -2.10
C ARG A 609 6.44 -25.42 -1.20
N ARG A 610 7.03 -24.58 -0.34
CA ARG A 610 6.29 -23.69 0.54
C ARG A 610 5.42 -22.70 -0.23
N VAL A 611 5.95 -22.05 -1.27
CA VAL A 611 5.16 -21.16 -2.14
C VAL A 611 4.03 -21.91 -2.85
N ALA A 612 4.28 -23.14 -3.30
CA ALA A 612 3.25 -23.98 -3.94
C ALA A 612 2.14 -24.42 -2.98
N GLU A 613 2.44 -24.67 -1.71
CA GLU A 613 1.43 -24.88 -0.65
C GLU A 613 0.57 -23.64 -0.45
N LEU A 614 1.20 -22.47 -0.29
CA LEU A 614 0.50 -21.20 -0.10
C LEU A 614 -0.44 -20.88 -1.27
N ALA A 615 0.02 -21.10 -2.51
CA ALA A 615 -0.78 -20.89 -3.70
C ALA A 615 -2.06 -21.75 -3.67
N ARG A 616 -1.94 -23.04 -3.33
CA ARG A 616 -3.08 -23.98 -3.21
C ARG A 616 -4.02 -23.60 -2.08
N ASP A 617 -3.49 -23.31 -0.91
CA ASP A 617 -4.26 -22.92 0.28
C ASP A 617 -5.08 -21.64 0.05
N TRP A 618 -4.49 -20.70 -0.68
CA TRP A 618 -5.11 -19.41 -0.96
C TRP A 618 -6.06 -19.41 -2.14
N ALA A 619 -5.93 -20.35 -3.08
CA ALA A 619 -6.70 -20.34 -4.32
C ALA A 619 -8.22 -20.30 -4.08
N ARG A 620 -8.71 -20.92 -3.00
CA ARG A 620 -10.16 -20.97 -2.67
C ARG A 620 -10.74 -19.65 -2.16
N ASN A 621 -9.99 -18.91 -1.33
CA ASN A 621 -10.57 -17.84 -0.50
C ASN A 621 -9.72 -16.55 -0.45
N LYS A 622 -8.55 -16.51 -1.10
CA LYS A 622 -7.60 -15.39 -1.06
C LYS A 622 -6.98 -15.15 -2.44
N LYS A 623 -7.81 -14.92 -3.46
CA LYS A 623 -7.41 -14.79 -4.88
C LYS A 623 -6.16 -13.92 -5.10
N ALA A 624 -6.13 -12.71 -4.55
CA ALA A 624 -5.00 -11.80 -4.72
C ALA A 624 -3.67 -12.37 -4.18
N LYS A 625 -3.70 -13.12 -3.07
CA LYS A 625 -2.51 -13.77 -2.51
C LYS A 625 -2.11 -15.00 -3.34
N ALA A 626 -3.10 -15.78 -3.78
CA ALA A 626 -2.87 -16.92 -4.68
C ALA A 626 -2.20 -16.49 -5.99
N PHE A 627 -2.66 -15.38 -6.60
CA PHE A 627 -2.05 -14.82 -7.81
C PHE A 627 -0.59 -14.42 -7.60
N ARG A 628 -0.25 -13.77 -6.47
CA ARG A 628 1.15 -13.44 -6.15
C ARG A 628 2.02 -14.68 -5.97
N ALA A 629 1.51 -15.70 -5.29
CA ALA A 629 2.23 -16.96 -5.13
C ALA A 629 2.44 -17.67 -6.48
N CYS A 630 1.45 -17.66 -7.36
CA CYS A 630 1.59 -18.19 -8.73
C CYS A 630 2.55 -17.36 -9.58
N GLU A 631 2.54 -16.03 -9.46
CA GLU A 631 3.52 -15.16 -10.12
C GLU A 631 4.95 -15.50 -9.65
N ALA A 632 5.15 -15.71 -8.35
CA ALA A 632 6.45 -16.11 -7.79
C ALA A 632 6.91 -17.48 -8.33
N LEU A 633 6.02 -18.48 -8.41
CA LEU A 633 6.33 -19.77 -9.05
C LEU A 633 6.68 -19.60 -10.54
N GLY A 634 5.97 -18.72 -11.25
CA GLY A 634 6.25 -18.43 -12.65
C GLY A 634 7.60 -17.76 -12.85
N MET A 635 8.00 -16.89 -11.92
CA MET A 635 9.32 -16.25 -11.94
C MET A 635 10.47 -17.21 -11.58
N LEU A 636 10.24 -18.18 -10.70
CA LEU A 636 11.22 -19.22 -10.39
C LEU A 636 11.59 -20.03 -11.64
N GLY A 637 10.61 -20.32 -12.50
CA GLY A 637 10.84 -20.91 -13.83
C GLY A 637 11.45 -22.31 -13.83
N THR A 638 11.51 -22.99 -12.68
CA THR A 638 11.98 -24.38 -12.58
C THR A 638 10.93 -25.35 -13.11
N ASP A 639 11.34 -26.52 -13.62
CA ASP A 639 10.42 -27.57 -14.09
C ASP A 639 9.38 -27.92 -13.01
N ARG A 640 9.82 -27.99 -11.75
CA ARG A 640 8.95 -28.29 -10.62
C ARG A 640 7.99 -27.14 -10.30
N ALA A 641 8.41 -25.87 -10.42
CA ALA A 641 7.51 -24.73 -10.25
C ALA A 641 6.45 -24.70 -11.35
N LEU A 642 6.82 -25.04 -12.59
CA LEU A 642 5.90 -25.21 -13.71
C LEU A 642 4.93 -26.38 -13.49
N MET A 643 5.39 -27.51 -12.96
CA MET A 643 4.52 -28.63 -12.57
C MET A 643 3.53 -28.22 -11.47
N HIS A 644 3.99 -27.47 -10.45
CA HIS A 644 3.11 -26.94 -9.41
C HIS A 644 2.05 -25.99 -9.98
N LEU A 645 2.43 -25.08 -10.89
CA LEU A 645 1.50 -24.20 -11.59
C LEU A 645 0.48 -24.98 -12.42
N GLY A 646 0.92 -25.98 -13.18
CA GLY A 646 0.03 -26.84 -13.95
C GLY A 646 -0.98 -27.58 -13.06
N HIS A 647 -0.52 -28.12 -11.93
CA HIS A 647 -1.40 -28.76 -10.95
C HIS A 647 -2.40 -27.78 -10.34
N ILE A 648 -1.96 -26.58 -9.97
CA ILE A 648 -2.84 -25.53 -9.41
C ILE A 648 -3.89 -25.14 -10.45
N ALA A 649 -3.51 -24.92 -11.71
CA ALA A 649 -4.42 -24.59 -12.79
C ALA A 649 -5.48 -25.69 -13.01
N ALA A 650 -5.11 -26.97 -12.86
CA ALA A 650 -6.03 -28.09 -13.04
C ALA A 650 -6.97 -28.33 -11.84
N THR A 651 -6.51 -28.03 -10.62
CA THR A 651 -7.22 -28.42 -9.37
C THR A 651 -7.88 -27.26 -8.65
N SER A 652 -7.49 -26.03 -8.94
CA SER A 652 -7.95 -24.85 -8.23
C SER A 652 -8.85 -24.00 -9.12
N ARG A 653 -10.06 -23.68 -8.62
CA ARG A 653 -10.95 -22.72 -9.27
C ARG A 653 -10.55 -21.30 -8.85
N PHE A 654 -9.91 -20.55 -9.74
CA PHE A 654 -9.82 -19.08 -9.63
C PHE A 654 -11.16 -18.45 -10.08
N ALA A 655 -12.29 -18.94 -9.56
CA ALA A 655 -13.63 -18.45 -9.92
C ALA A 655 -13.99 -17.24 -9.08
#